data_AF-A0A1S2IMY1-F1
#
_entry.id   AF-A0A1S2IMY1-F1
#
_cell.length_a   1.000
_cell.length_b   1.000
_cell.length_c   1.000
_cell.angle_alpha   90.00
_cell.angle_beta   90.00
_cell.angle_gamma   90.00
#
_symmetry.space_group_name_H-M   'P 1'
#
loop_
_entity.id
_entity.type
_entity.pdbx_description
1 polymer ?
#
loop_
_entity_poly.entity_id
_entity_poly.type
_entity_poly.pdbx_seq_one_letter_code
_entity_poly.pdbx_strand_id
1 'polypeptide(L)'
;MASDADGLFSLGDDEVFSAATGTHGHPHAVLGAHPRGGRTAVRVVRPLAETVTVTSASGSSLALEHVAHGLWQGVTSEPVDAYTVEATYEGGAAWVSDDPYRFAPTVTEFDLYLFGEGRHEQLWKMLGSHVREHEGVTGTSFAVWAPHARAVRVKGDLNGWNGERHAMRRLDGNGVWELFVPGVTDGIYKYEVLTPDDVWVERADPMARTSEVPPLTGSVVTKAAHAWADDAWMAARAENDVHAGPMSVYELHVGSWRPGLNYRELADQLIEYVGELGFTHVEFMPLAEHPFGGSWGYQVTGYYAVTSRFGSPDDLRYLIDRLHQAGIGVIMDWVPGHFPKDEWALAKFDGRAVYEHSDPRRGEQPDWGTLVFNFGDSQVRNFLVSNALYWLEEFHIDGLRVDAVASMLYLDYSRNEGEWLPNEFGGRENLEAISFLQEANATAYKRHPGIVMIAEESTSWPGVTRPTSEGGLGFGIKWNMGWMHDTLGYVAEDPLYRSHHHGEITFSFVYAFSENFMLPISHDEVVHGKGSLLNKMPGDQWQKLANLRAYLAYMWGHPGKQLLFMGSEFGQPSEWSEERGLDWWILDQPVHQGLHGLVSRLNEVYRDEPALWAHDFDTDGFEWIDGGAAQHSVVAFLRKSGSGDSVAVLANFSGEPVRMRFGLPEAGRWDEILNTDAEVYGGSGVGNFGGVTATDDPWAGRPAAADVQLPPLGVVWLKLRR
;
A
#
# COMPACT_ATOMS: atom_id res chain seq x y z
N MET A 1 -51.19 29.41 36.70
CA MET A 1 -50.46 30.58 36.20
C MET A 1 -49.51 30.11 35.11
N ALA A 2 -50.07 29.67 33.99
CA ALA A 2 -49.37 29.14 32.83
C ALA A 2 -49.83 29.98 31.64
N SER A 3 -48.97 30.86 31.12
CA SER A 3 -49.16 31.49 29.80
C SER A 3 -48.00 32.37 29.32
N ASP A 4 -46.94 32.62 30.09
CA ASP A 4 -45.81 33.48 29.64
C ASP A 4 -44.50 32.71 29.34
N ALA A 5 -44.55 31.37 29.27
CA ALA A 5 -43.39 30.53 29.04
C ALA A 5 -43.16 30.13 27.56
N ASP A 6 -44.17 30.23 26.70
CA ASP A 6 -44.17 29.54 25.38
C ASP A 6 -43.15 30.10 24.39
N GLY A 7 -42.82 31.40 24.43
CA GLY A 7 -41.96 32.00 23.40
C GLY A 7 -40.46 31.76 23.57
N LEU A 8 -39.97 31.37 24.76
CA LEU A 8 -38.51 31.34 25.02
C LEU A 8 -37.82 30.12 24.38
N PHE A 9 -38.56 29.02 24.26
CA PHE A 9 -38.08 27.72 23.78
C PHE A 9 -38.90 27.14 22.62
N SER A 10 -39.83 27.92 22.06
CA SER A 10 -40.59 27.53 20.86
C SER A 10 -39.66 27.29 19.69
N LEU A 11 -39.85 26.17 19.00
CA LEU A 11 -39.18 25.84 17.75
C LEU A 11 -40.14 26.09 16.59
N GLY A 12 -39.61 26.46 15.42
CA GLY A 12 -40.42 26.51 14.19
C GLY A 12 -40.73 25.11 13.66
N ASP A 13 -41.82 24.95 12.91
CA ASP A 13 -42.23 23.63 12.37
C ASP A 13 -41.12 22.95 11.55
N ASP A 14 -40.39 23.72 10.73
CA ASP A 14 -39.26 23.22 9.92
C ASP A 14 -38.08 22.76 10.79
N GLU A 15 -37.82 23.44 11.90
CA GLU A 15 -36.76 23.10 12.86
C GLU A 15 -37.12 21.83 13.63
N VAL A 16 -38.39 21.70 14.03
CA VAL A 16 -38.93 20.47 14.65
C VAL A 16 -38.83 19.29 13.68
N PHE A 17 -39.31 19.46 12.45
CA PHE A 17 -39.29 18.41 11.45
C PHE A 17 -37.86 17.99 11.11
N SER A 18 -36.96 18.94 10.89
CA SER A 18 -35.59 18.63 10.50
C SER A 18 -34.76 18.00 11.63
N ALA A 19 -34.97 18.43 12.88
CA ALA A 19 -34.35 17.77 14.04
C ALA A 19 -34.89 16.36 14.26
N ALA A 20 -36.22 16.18 14.21
CA ALA A 20 -36.87 14.89 14.42
C ALA A 20 -36.53 13.86 13.33
N THR A 21 -36.47 14.31 12.08
CA THR A 21 -36.13 13.44 10.96
C THR A 21 -34.64 13.23 10.81
N GLY A 22 -33.77 14.02 11.46
CA GLY A 22 -32.31 13.94 11.29
C GLY A 22 -31.81 14.58 9.98
N THR A 23 -32.49 15.60 9.48
CA THR A 23 -32.08 16.40 8.30
C THR A 23 -31.48 17.77 8.68
N HIS A 24 -31.39 18.07 9.98
CA HIS A 24 -30.81 19.32 10.48
C HIS A 24 -29.27 19.25 10.51
N GLY A 25 -28.58 20.25 9.94
CA GLY A 25 -27.11 20.27 9.84
C GLY A 25 -26.35 20.54 11.15
N HIS A 26 -27.04 21.09 12.16
CA HIS A 26 -26.49 21.36 13.49
C HIS A 26 -27.42 20.81 14.58
N PRO A 27 -27.64 19.48 14.68
CA PRO A 27 -28.64 18.91 15.56
C PRO A 27 -28.43 19.29 17.04
N HIS A 28 -27.17 19.47 17.48
CA HIS A 28 -26.81 19.92 18.83
C HIS A 28 -27.28 21.36 19.15
N ALA A 29 -27.67 22.16 18.16
CA ALA A 29 -28.28 23.48 18.40
C ALA A 29 -29.75 23.37 18.85
N VAL A 30 -30.38 22.21 18.64
CA VAL A 30 -31.80 21.95 18.94
C VAL A 30 -31.94 20.86 20.00
N LEU A 31 -31.26 19.72 19.79
CA LEU A 31 -31.25 18.54 20.65
C LEU A 31 -30.26 18.70 21.81
N GLY A 32 -30.47 17.94 22.88
CA GLY A 32 -29.68 18.04 24.10
C GLY A 32 -30.24 19.06 25.10
N ALA A 33 -29.39 19.54 26.01
CA ALA A 33 -29.76 20.50 27.06
C ALA A 33 -29.39 21.95 26.68
N HIS A 34 -30.37 22.86 26.75
CA HIS A 34 -30.27 24.24 26.28
C HIS A 34 -30.63 25.24 27.40
N PRO A 35 -29.64 25.77 28.14
CA PRO A 35 -29.89 26.75 29.20
C PRO A 35 -30.18 28.14 28.61
N ARG A 36 -31.34 28.71 28.94
CA ARG A 36 -31.74 30.08 28.55
C ARG A 36 -32.64 30.72 29.61
N GLY A 37 -32.31 31.94 30.02
CA GLY A 37 -33.15 32.72 30.94
C GLY A 37 -33.39 32.07 32.31
N GLY A 38 -32.38 31.37 32.85
CA GLY A 38 -32.46 30.67 34.15
C GLY A 38 -33.26 29.37 34.15
N ARG A 39 -33.61 28.86 32.96
CA ARG A 39 -34.24 27.55 32.75
C ARG A 39 -33.46 26.76 31.70
N THR A 40 -33.60 25.45 31.70
CA THR A 40 -32.98 24.53 30.74
C THR A 40 -34.05 23.75 30.02
N ALA A 41 -34.09 23.84 28.69
CA ALA A 41 -34.89 22.96 27.87
C ALA A 41 -34.07 21.72 27.48
N VAL A 42 -34.63 20.52 27.67
CA VAL A 42 -34.01 19.28 27.23
C VAL A 42 -34.84 18.71 26.09
N ARG A 43 -34.20 18.40 24.96
CA ARG A 43 -34.87 17.89 23.76
C ARG A 43 -34.22 16.62 23.25
N VAL A 44 -35.03 15.61 22.99
CA VAL A 44 -34.54 14.29 22.54
C VAL A 44 -35.45 13.74 21.45
N VAL A 45 -34.88 12.94 20.55
CA VAL A 45 -35.62 12.24 19.49
C VAL A 45 -35.84 10.78 19.90
N ARG A 46 -37.10 10.40 20.12
CA ARG A 46 -37.56 9.05 20.44
C ARG A 46 -38.85 8.77 19.64
N PRO A 47 -38.73 8.41 18.34
CA PRO A 47 -39.87 8.08 17.51
C PRO A 47 -40.61 6.88 18.09
N LEU A 48 -41.95 6.91 18.05
CA LEU A 48 -42.83 5.85 18.54
C LEU A 48 -42.79 5.58 20.06
N ALA A 49 -42.09 6.38 20.86
CA ALA A 49 -42.13 6.24 22.31
C ALA A 49 -43.51 6.62 22.86
N GLU A 50 -43.93 5.98 23.95
CA GLU A 50 -45.15 6.33 24.69
C GLU A 50 -44.85 7.39 25.76
N THR A 51 -43.71 7.26 26.43
CA THR A 51 -43.23 8.22 27.42
C THR A 51 -41.73 8.41 27.28
N VAL A 52 -41.26 9.60 27.62
CA VAL A 52 -39.83 9.92 27.68
C VAL A 52 -39.54 10.73 28.93
N THR A 53 -38.58 10.27 29.71
CA THR A 53 -38.16 10.90 30.96
C THR A 53 -36.65 11.08 30.98
N VAL A 54 -36.21 12.28 31.36
CA VAL A 54 -34.79 12.59 31.57
C VAL A 54 -34.49 12.50 33.06
N THR A 55 -33.40 11.83 33.43
CA THR A 55 -32.90 11.77 34.81
C THR A 55 -31.51 12.36 34.86
N SER A 56 -31.35 13.49 35.58
CA SER A 56 -30.05 14.12 35.75
C SER A 56 -29.14 13.31 36.69
N ALA A 57 -27.83 13.56 36.62
CA ALA A 57 -26.85 12.96 37.54
C ALA A 57 -27.13 13.29 39.02
N SER A 58 -27.87 14.38 39.32
CA SER A 58 -28.32 14.70 40.68
C SER A 58 -29.52 13.86 41.16
N GLY A 59 -30.08 13.01 40.29
CA GLY A 59 -31.26 12.18 40.56
C GLY A 59 -32.60 12.89 40.31
N SER A 60 -32.58 14.09 39.74
CA SER A 60 -33.80 14.83 39.40
C SER A 60 -34.41 14.28 38.12
N SER A 61 -35.73 14.09 38.11
CA SER A 61 -36.46 13.54 36.97
C SER A 61 -37.30 14.61 36.28
N LEU A 62 -37.26 14.63 34.96
CA LEU A 62 -38.00 15.54 34.08
C LEU A 62 -38.74 14.73 33.02
N ALA A 63 -40.07 14.63 33.15
CA ALA A 63 -40.91 14.08 32.08
C ALA A 63 -40.94 15.05 30.90
N LEU A 64 -40.77 14.53 29.68
CA LEU A 64 -40.83 15.30 28.45
C LEU A 64 -42.21 15.16 27.81
N GLU A 65 -42.67 16.23 27.17
CA GLU A 65 -43.89 16.24 26.37
C GLU A 65 -43.56 15.99 24.90
N HIS A 66 -44.41 15.23 24.22
CA HIS A 66 -44.28 15.00 22.78
C HIS A 66 -44.60 16.30 22.03
N VAL A 67 -43.67 16.77 21.22
CA VAL A 67 -43.83 17.99 20.41
C VAL A 67 -44.45 17.61 19.06
N ALA A 68 -43.69 16.92 18.22
CA ALA A 68 -44.14 16.33 16.95
C ALA A 68 -43.09 15.34 16.43
N HIS A 69 -43.48 14.44 15.52
CA HIS A 69 -42.56 13.55 14.77
C HIS A 69 -41.58 12.71 15.62
N GLY A 70 -41.86 12.53 16.92
CA GLY A 70 -40.97 11.81 17.84
C GLY A 70 -39.93 12.70 18.53
N LEU A 71 -39.98 14.01 18.35
CA LEU A 71 -39.27 14.98 19.17
C LEU A 71 -40.03 15.18 20.49
N TRP A 72 -39.29 15.12 21.59
CA TRP A 72 -39.79 15.32 22.95
C TRP A 72 -39.07 16.50 23.61
N GLN A 73 -39.78 17.31 24.39
CA GLN A 73 -39.23 18.46 25.08
C GLN A 73 -39.73 18.56 26.53
N GLY A 74 -38.84 18.92 27.44
CA GLY A 74 -39.18 19.32 28.80
C GLY A 74 -38.38 20.54 29.22
N VAL A 75 -38.91 21.34 30.14
CA VAL A 75 -38.23 22.54 30.66
C VAL A 75 -38.15 22.45 32.17
N THR A 76 -36.96 22.65 32.71
CA THR A 76 -36.70 22.68 34.16
C THR A 76 -35.96 23.95 34.56
N SER A 77 -36.08 24.35 35.82
CA SER A 77 -35.25 25.40 36.43
C SER A 77 -33.93 24.85 37.00
N GLU A 78 -33.77 23.53 37.04
CA GLU A 78 -32.55 22.90 37.52
C GLU A 78 -31.50 22.84 36.40
N PRO A 79 -30.20 22.98 36.71
CA PRO A 79 -29.13 22.68 35.77
C PRO A 79 -29.20 21.22 35.31
N VAL A 80 -29.04 20.99 34.01
CA VAL A 80 -29.00 19.64 33.42
C VAL A 80 -27.69 19.52 32.64
N ASP A 81 -26.67 18.99 33.30
CA ASP A 81 -25.36 18.71 32.70
C ASP A 81 -25.35 17.26 32.18
N ALA A 82 -24.88 16.31 32.99
CA ALA A 82 -24.98 14.88 32.70
C ALA A 82 -26.37 14.34 33.06
N TYR A 83 -26.95 13.55 32.16
CA TYR A 83 -28.26 12.92 32.34
C TYR A 83 -28.40 11.66 31.48
N THR A 84 -29.40 10.84 31.80
CA THR A 84 -29.83 9.70 31.00
C THR A 84 -31.28 9.88 30.56
N VAL A 85 -31.63 9.29 29.42
CA VAL A 85 -32.96 9.29 28.84
C VAL A 85 -33.57 7.90 28.99
N GLU A 86 -34.73 7.82 29.63
CA GLU A 86 -35.58 6.63 29.68
C GLU A 86 -36.75 6.81 28.71
N ALA A 87 -36.93 5.87 27.78
CA ALA A 87 -38.08 5.85 26.87
C ALA A 87 -38.84 4.52 27.00
N THR A 88 -40.18 4.57 27.02
CA THR A 88 -41.03 3.38 26.98
C THR A 88 -41.70 3.22 25.63
N TYR A 89 -41.92 1.98 25.21
CA TYR A 89 -42.55 1.62 23.93
C TYR A 89 -43.64 0.59 24.18
N GLU A 90 -44.67 0.57 23.33
CA GLU A 90 -45.80 -0.35 23.46
C GLU A 90 -45.32 -1.81 23.59
N GLY A 91 -45.67 -2.46 24.71
CA GLY A 91 -45.31 -3.85 24.99
C GLY A 91 -43.83 -4.12 25.28
N GLY A 92 -42.99 -3.09 25.36
CA GLY A 92 -41.54 -3.19 25.61
C GLY A 92 -41.13 -2.84 27.05
N ALA A 93 -39.91 -3.21 27.42
CA ALA A 93 -39.28 -2.72 28.64
C ALA A 93 -38.81 -1.26 28.46
N ALA A 94 -38.66 -0.53 29.58
CA ALA A 94 -38.07 0.80 29.56
C ALA A 94 -36.64 0.73 29.01
N TRP A 95 -36.33 1.59 28.04
CA TRP A 95 -35.01 1.70 27.42
C TRP A 95 -34.29 2.93 27.97
N VAL A 96 -33.27 2.69 28.78
CA VAL A 96 -32.41 3.74 29.36
C VAL A 96 -31.14 3.86 28.52
N SER A 97 -30.86 5.05 28.03
CA SER A 97 -29.64 5.37 27.27
C SER A 97 -29.12 6.75 27.65
N ASP A 98 -27.83 6.98 27.44
CA ASP A 98 -27.27 8.32 27.46
C ASP A 98 -27.67 9.07 26.16
N ASP A 99 -27.53 10.40 26.13
CA ASP A 99 -27.90 11.23 24.98
C ASP A 99 -26.66 11.67 24.19
N PRO A 100 -26.47 11.24 22.92
CA PRO A 100 -25.39 11.72 22.06
C PRO A 100 -25.28 13.26 22.01
N TYR A 101 -26.41 13.96 22.12
CA TYR A 101 -26.49 15.40 21.90
C TYR A 101 -26.09 16.27 23.11
N ARG A 102 -25.73 15.67 24.26
CA ARG A 102 -25.22 16.43 25.40
C ARG A 102 -23.70 16.67 25.37
N PHE A 103 -22.97 15.94 24.52
CA PHE A 103 -21.51 15.93 24.54
C PHE A 103 -20.91 17.03 23.67
N ALA A 104 -19.79 17.62 24.13
CA ALA A 104 -19.00 18.56 23.33
C ALA A 104 -18.34 17.90 22.10
N PRO A 105 -17.94 18.67 21.06
CA PRO A 105 -17.14 18.19 19.94
C PRO A 105 -15.92 17.36 20.37
N THR A 106 -15.74 16.19 19.75
CA THR A 106 -14.56 15.33 19.96
C THR A 106 -13.38 15.66 19.05
N VAL A 107 -13.60 16.55 18.07
CA VAL A 107 -12.61 17.07 17.13
C VAL A 107 -12.27 18.49 17.55
N THR A 108 -10.98 18.83 17.59
CA THR A 108 -10.52 20.15 18.05
C THR A 108 -10.50 21.17 16.92
N GLU A 109 -10.53 22.47 17.27
CA GLU A 109 -10.35 23.56 16.30
C GLU A 109 -8.98 23.50 15.59
N PHE A 110 -7.95 22.98 16.29
CA PHE A 110 -6.62 22.81 15.71
C PHE A 110 -6.60 21.72 14.63
N ASP A 111 -7.29 20.61 14.86
CA ASP A 111 -7.41 19.54 13.86
C ASP A 111 -8.14 20.05 12.61
N LEU A 112 -9.25 20.77 12.79
CA LEU A 112 -10.00 21.40 11.70
C LEU A 112 -9.16 22.42 10.92
N TYR A 113 -8.32 23.20 11.61
CA TYR A 113 -7.41 24.14 10.97
C TYR A 113 -6.36 23.43 10.11
N LEU A 114 -5.71 22.38 10.63
CA LEU A 114 -4.71 21.61 9.88
C LEU A 114 -5.34 20.89 8.68
N PHE A 115 -6.54 20.32 8.85
CA PHE A 115 -7.29 19.68 7.78
C PHE A 115 -7.74 20.70 6.71
N GLY A 116 -8.22 21.87 7.13
CA GLY A 116 -8.60 22.97 6.24
C GLY A 116 -7.45 23.44 5.34
N GLU A 117 -6.21 23.34 5.83
CA GLU A 117 -4.99 23.67 5.10
C GLU A 117 -4.37 22.47 4.36
N GLY A 118 -4.95 21.27 4.49
CA GLY A 118 -4.47 20.05 3.82
C GLY A 118 -3.12 19.53 4.31
N ARG A 119 -2.78 19.72 5.60
CA ARG A 119 -1.45 19.40 6.17
C ARG A 119 -1.49 18.68 7.52
N HIS A 120 -2.60 18.01 7.82
CA HIS A 120 -2.76 17.18 9.00
C HIS A 120 -2.05 15.82 8.82
N GLU A 121 -0.82 15.70 9.29
CA GLU A 121 0.02 14.49 9.10
C GLU A 121 -0.54 13.21 9.77
N GLN A 122 -1.44 13.33 10.77
CA GLN A 122 -2.08 12.20 11.47
C GLN A 122 -3.62 12.20 11.35
N LEU A 123 -4.15 12.43 10.14
CA LEU A 123 -5.59 12.64 9.90
C LEU A 123 -6.46 11.47 10.41
N TRP A 124 -5.93 10.25 10.40
CA TRP A 124 -6.58 9.04 10.93
C TRP A 124 -6.81 9.03 12.45
N LYS A 125 -6.24 9.99 13.18
CA LYS A 125 -6.51 10.19 14.62
C LYS A 125 -7.71 11.13 14.86
N MET A 126 -8.08 11.90 13.84
CA MET A 126 -9.20 12.85 13.85
C MET A 126 -10.46 12.24 13.20
N LEU A 127 -10.36 11.81 11.94
CA LEU A 127 -11.50 11.28 11.17
C LEU A 127 -11.68 9.78 11.38
N GLY A 128 -12.85 9.26 11.02
CA GLY A 128 -13.24 7.86 11.18
C GLY A 128 -13.97 7.57 12.48
N SER A 129 -14.01 6.30 12.88
CA SER A 129 -14.57 5.86 14.16
C SER A 129 -13.49 5.60 15.22
N HIS A 130 -13.69 6.12 16.42
CA HIS A 130 -12.74 5.96 17.54
C HIS A 130 -13.44 5.64 18.84
N VAL A 131 -13.19 4.45 19.37
CA VAL A 131 -13.56 4.09 20.73
C VAL A 131 -12.73 4.93 21.71
N ARG A 132 -13.38 5.76 22.51
CA ARG A 132 -12.72 6.64 23.49
C ARG A 132 -13.60 6.90 24.70
N GLU A 133 -12.97 7.38 25.78
CA GLU A 133 -13.67 7.99 26.90
C GLU A 133 -13.82 9.49 26.62
N HIS A 134 -15.04 10.00 26.69
CA HIS A 134 -15.36 11.42 26.50
C HIS A 134 -16.30 11.88 27.61
N GLU A 135 -15.91 12.92 28.33
CA GLU A 135 -16.66 13.44 29.49
C GLU A 135 -17.05 12.35 30.51
N GLY A 136 -16.15 11.39 30.77
CA GLY A 136 -16.35 10.29 31.72
C GLY A 136 -17.23 9.13 31.22
N VAL A 137 -17.60 9.13 29.94
CA VAL A 137 -18.40 8.06 29.31
C VAL A 137 -17.63 7.42 28.17
N THR A 138 -17.57 6.09 28.17
CA THR A 138 -17.01 5.32 27.04
C THR A 138 -18.02 5.26 25.90
N GLY A 139 -17.56 5.52 24.68
CA GLY A 139 -18.35 5.42 23.47
C GLY A 139 -17.47 5.55 22.23
N THR A 140 -18.10 5.79 21.09
CA THR A 140 -17.40 5.96 19.82
C THR A 140 -17.64 7.34 19.26
N SER A 141 -16.56 8.09 18.95
CA SER A 141 -16.66 9.30 18.13
C SER A 141 -16.59 8.93 16.67
N PHE A 142 -17.52 9.45 15.87
CA PHE A 142 -17.57 9.33 14.42
C PHE A 142 -17.31 10.68 13.80
N ALA A 143 -16.37 10.77 12.84
CA ALA A 143 -16.12 11.99 12.09
C ALA A 143 -15.87 11.70 10.60
N VAL A 144 -16.54 12.43 9.71
CA VAL A 144 -16.47 12.22 8.26
C VAL A 144 -16.47 13.54 7.50
N TRP A 145 -15.71 13.60 6.41
CA TRP A 145 -15.69 14.76 5.52
C TRP A 145 -16.72 14.58 4.39
N ALA A 146 -17.69 15.49 4.33
CA ALA A 146 -18.75 15.52 3.33
C ALA A 146 -19.17 16.99 3.08
N PRO A 147 -18.37 17.74 2.31
CA PRO A 147 -18.46 19.20 2.23
C PRO A 147 -19.78 19.75 1.68
N HIS A 148 -20.39 19.02 0.76
CA HIS A 148 -21.63 19.40 0.09
C HIS A 148 -22.88 18.78 0.72
N ALA A 149 -22.72 17.85 1.66
CA ALA A 149 -23.86 17.23 2.33
C ALA A 149 -24.76 18.27 3.03
N ARG A 150 -26.07 18.06 2.96
CA ARG A 150 -27.06 18.83 3.73
C ARG A 150 -27.18 18.32 5.16
N ALA A 151 -27.04 17.02 5.35
CA ALA A 151 -27.06 16.33 6.63
C ALA A 151 -26.30 15.01 6.53
N VAL A 152 -25.74 14.54 7.65
CA VAL A 152 -25.11 13.23 7.75
C VAL A 152 -25.63 12.53 9.00
N ARG A 153 -25.80 11.21 8.93
CA ARG A 153 -26.18 10.35 10.06
C ARG A 153 -25.25 9.16 10.14
N VAL A 154 -25.10 8.59 11.33
CA VAL A 154 -24.52 7.25 11.48
C VAL A 154 -25.65 6.23 11.63
N LYS A 155 -25.59 5.15 10.85
CA LYS A 155 -26.50 3.99 10.95
C LYS A 155 -25.70 2.72 11.13
N GLY A 156 -26.28 1.74 11.83
CA GLY A 156 -25.63 0.46 12.04
C GLY A 156 -26.32 -0.37 13.10
N ASP A 157 -25.59 -1.35 13.63
CA ASP A 157 -26.09 -2.21 14.70
C ASP A 157 -26.54 -1.40 15.93
N LEU A 158 -25.84 -0.29 16.20
CA LEU A 158 -26.14 0.64 17.31
C LEU A 158 -27.56 1.22 17.29
N ASN A 159 -28.23 1.28 16.14
CA ASN A 159 -29.55 1.89 15.99
C ASN A 159 -30.54 1.09 15.14
N GLY A 160 -30.25 -0.20 14.88
CA GLY A 160 -31.07 -1.06 14.04
C GLY A 160 -31.11 -0.60 12.59
N TRP A 161 -29.98 -0.06 12.10
CA TRP A 161 -29.81 0.43 10.73
C TRP A 161 -30.75 1.58 10.33
N ASN A 162 -31.18 2.39 11.31
CA ASN A 162 -31.96 3.61 11.13
C ASN A 162 -31.23 4.82 11.76
N GLY A 163 -30.72 5.71 10.91
CA GLY A 163 -29.92 6.86 11.32
C GLY A 163 -30.67 8.06 11.88
N GLU A 164 -32.02 8.11 11.86
CA GLU A 164 -32.79 9.31 12.25
C GLU A 164 -32.47 9.81 13.67
N ARG A 165 -32.10 8.89 14.57
CA ARG A 165 -31.74 9.19 15.97
C ARG A 165 -30.28 9.60 16.17
N HIS A 166 -29.46 9.57 15.12
CA HIS A 166 -28.00 9.76 15.19
C HIS A 166 -27.52 10.67 14.06
N ALA A 167 -28.21 11.79 13.87
CA ALA A 167 -27.74 12.89 13.02
C ALA A 167 -26.47 13.52 13.60
N MET A 168 -25.52 13.82 12.72
CA MET A 168 -24.20 14.39 13.03
C MET A 168 -24.24 15.92 12.93
N ARG A 169 -23.39 16.62 13.68
CA ARG A 169 -23.21 18.08 13.55
C ARG A 169 -22.11 18.39 12.55
N ARG A 170 -22.36 19.40 11.71
CA ARG A 170 -21.29 20.05 10.94
C ARG A 170 -20.47 20.94 11.89
N LEU A 171 -19.16 20.73 11.94
CA LEU A 171 -18.25 21.44 12.83
C LEU A 171 -17.74 22.76 12.23
N ASP A 172 -17.55 22.81 10.92
CA ASP A 172 -16.96 23.96 10.25
C ASP A 172 -17.48 24.18 8.82
N GLY A 173 -16.95 25.23 8.17
CA GLY A 173 -17.24 25.55 6.77
C GLY A 173 -16.69 24.50 5.79
N ASN A 174 -15.60 23.82 6.13
CA ASN A 174 -14.96 22.78 5.29
C ASN A 174 -15.79 21.49 5.22
N GLY A 175 -16.77 21.34 6.11
CA GLY A 175 -17.79 20.28 6.06
C GLY A 175 -17.34 18.96 6.67
N VAL A 176 -16.62 19.04 7.79
CA VAL A 176 -16.44 17.92 8.70
C VAL A 176 -17.71 17.73 9.54
N TRP A 177 -18.24 16.52 9.54
CA TRP A 177 -19.40 16.09 10.32
C TRP A 177 -18.94 15.21 11.46
N GLU A 178 -19.50 15.39 12.65
CA GLU A 178 -19.11 14.60 13.82
C GLU A 178 -20.29 14.27 14.76
N LEU A 179 -20.19 13.12 15.43
CA LEU A 179 -21.07 12.72 16.53
C LEU A 179 -20.33 11.76 17.48
N PHE A 180 -20.44 12.00 18.78
CA PHE A 180 -20.08 11.03 19.81
C PHE A 180 -21.30 10.21 20.20
N VAL A 181 -21.20 8.88 20.09
CA VAL A 181 -22.27 7.95 20.50
C VAL A 181 -21.84 7.18 21.76
N PRO A 182 -22.45 7.45 22.92
CA PRO A 182 -22.11 6.78 24.18
C PRO A 182 -22.49 5.29 24.15
N GLY A 183 -21.69 4.46 24.81
CA GLY A 183 -21.93 3.02 24.97
C GLY A 183 -21.59 2.15 23.76
N VAL A 184 -21.29 2.73 22.60
CA VAL A 184 -20.86 1.99 21.40
C VAL A 184 -19.36 1.74 21.47
N THR A 185 -18.95 0.48 21.47
CA THR A 185 -17.53 0.06 21.46
C THR A 185 -17.18 -0.94 20.36
N ASP A 186 -18.20 -1.51 19.72
CA ASP A 186 -18.12 -2.47 18.63
C ASP A 186 -19.37 -2.33 17.73
N GLY A 187 -19.40 -3.10 16.64
CA GLY A 187 -20.54 -3.15 15.72
C GLY A 187 -20.25 -2.56 14.34
N ILE A 188 -21.12 -2.92 13.40
CA ILE A 188 -21.04 -2.51 12.00
C ILE A 188 -21.81 -1.19 11.83
N TYR A 189 -21.27 -0.28 11.03
CA TYR A 189 -21.88 1.00 10.71
C TYR A 189 -21.62 1.46 9.27
N LYS A 190 -22.42 2.43 8.84
CA LYS A 190 -22.26 3.25 7.64
C LYS A 190 -22.68 4.68 7.94
N TYR A 191 -22.28 5.60 7.06
CA TYR A 191 -22.85 6.94 7.02
C TYR A 191 -24.04 6.98 6.07
N GLU A 192 -25.16 7.57 6.50
CA GLU A 192 -26.19 8.08 5.58
C GLU A 192 -25.86 9.54 5.28
N VAL A 193 -25.78 9.90 4.01
CA VAL A 193 -25.45 11.25 3.57
C VAL A 193 -26.61 11.80 2.74
N LEU A 194 -27.17 12.93 3.16
CA LEU A 194 -28.17 13.67 2.39
C LEU A 194 -27.45 14.59 1.42
N THR A 195 -27.56 14.27 0.14
CA THR A 195 -26.90 15.03 -0.93
C THR A 195 -27.55 16.41 -1.13
N PRO A 196 -26.88 17.33 -1.86
CA PRO A 196 -27.50 18.59 -2.31
C PRO A 196 -28.78 18.42 -3.14
N ASP A 197 -28.97 17.24 -3.74
CA ASP A 197 -30.10 16.92 -4.61
C ASP A 197 -31.23 16.18 -3.84
N ASP A 198 -31.22 16.26 -2.50
CA ASP A 198 -32.24 15.72 -1.58
C ASP A 198 -32.40 14.19 -1.62
N VAL A 199 -31.31 13.49 -1.94
CA VAL A 199 -31.25 12.02 -1.95
C VAL A 199 -30.39 11.54 -0.79
N TRP A 200 -30.85 10.51 -0.07
CA TRP A 200 -30.03 9.79 0.90
C TRP A 200 -29.20 8.72 0.19
N VAL A 201 -27.89 8.71 0.44
CA VAL A 201 -26.96 7.67 -0.01
C VAL A 201 -26.26 7.04 1.19
N GLU A 202 -25.92 5.76 1.09
CA GLU A 202 -25.19 5.04 2.13
C GLU A 202 -23.72 4.88 1.75
N ARG A 203 -22.83 5.21 2.68
CA ARG A 203 -21.38 5.21 2.47
C ARG A 203 -20.67 4.41 3.54
N ALA A 204 -19.73 3.56 3.12
CA ALA A 204 -18.67 3.09 3.99
C ALA A 204 -17.82 4.29 4.46
N ASP A 205 -17.23 4.17 5.64
CA ASP A 205 -16.34 5.20 6.19
C ASP A 205 -15.03 5.24 5.38
N PRO A 206 -14.67 6.38 4.74
CA PRO A 206 -13.39 6.54 4.05
C PRO A 206 -12.17 6.28 4.94
N MET A 207 -12.35 6.44 6.26
CA MET A 207 -11.34 6.31 7.31
C MET A 207 -11.61 5.08 8.18
N ALA A 208 -12.36 4.10 7.68
CA ALA A 208 -12.55 2.81 8.35
C ALA A 208 -11.19 2.15 8.62
N ARG A 209 -11.04 1.52 9.79
CA ARG A 209 -9.87 0.70 10.14
C ARG A 209 -10.08 -0.78 9.84
N THR A 210 -11.36 -1.17 9.86
CA THR A 210 -11.83 -2.53 9.61
C THR A 210 -13.14 -2.42 8.85
N SER A 211 -13.36 -3.38 7.98
CA SER A 211 -14.54 -3.57 7.13
C SER A 211 -15.12 -4.94 7.36
N GLU A 212 -16.38 -5.12 6.99
CA GLU A 212 -16.93 -6.46 6.79
C GLU A 212 -16.22 -7.19 5.64
N VAL A 213 -16.21 -8.52 5.69
CA VAL A 213 -15.63 -9.35 4.62
C VAL A 213 -16.41 -9.15 3.32
N PRO A 214 -15.75 -8.79 2.19
CA PRO A 214 -16.42 -8.68 0.90
C PRO A 214 -17.24 -9.93 0.56
N PRO A 215 -18.44 -9.79 -0.04
CA PRO A 215 -18.97 -8.59 -0.70
C PRO A 215 -19.77 -7.64 0.23
N LEU A 216 -19.72 -7.83 1.55
CA LEU A 216 -20.30 -6.89 2.50
C LEU A 216 -19.47 -5.58 2.53
N THR A 217 -20.09 -4.50 2.99
CA THR A 217 -19.58 -3.13 2.76
C THR A 217 -19.68 -2.22 3.98
N GLY A 218 -20.11 -2.74 5.13
CA GLY A 218 -20.13 -1.99 6.38
C GLY A 218 -18.72 -1.76 6.91
N SER A 219 -18.52 -0.61 7.54
CA SER A 219 -17.34 -0.31 8.35
C SER A 219 -17.54 -0.85 9.76
N VAL A 220 -16.47 -1.25 10.44
CA VAL A 220 -16.56 -1.88 11.77
C VAL A 220 -15.84 -1.01 12.80
N VAL A 221 -16.55 -0.66 13.87
CA VAL A 221 -15.95 0.02 15.02
C VAL A 221 -14.92 -0.92 15.64
N THR A 222 -13.66 -0.50 15.63
CA THR A 222 -12.52 -1.32 16.06
C THR A 222 -11.67 -0.57 17.07
N LYS A 223 -11.16 -1.32 18.05
CA LYS A 223 -10.15 -0.85 18.99
C LYS A 223 -8.88 -1.70 18.79
N ALA A 224 -7.77 -1.05 18.43
CA ALA A 224 -6.48 -1.73 18.33
C ALA A 224 -6.02 -2.20 19.72
N ALA A 225 -5.42 -3.39 19.78
CA ALA A 225 -4.91 -4.02 20.99
C ALA A 225 -3.52 -4.64 20.82
N HIS A 226 -2.95 -4.63 19.62
CA HIS A 226 -1.62 -5.20 19.37
C HIS A 226 -0.51 -4.43 20.13
N ALA A 227 0.41 -5.18 20.73
CA ALA A 227 1.62 -4.65 21.36
C ALA A 227 2.83 -5.16 20.57
N TRP A 228 3.53 -4.24 19.92
CA TRP A 228 4.71 -4.51 19.09
C TRP A 228 5.89 -5.04 19.91
N ALA A 229 6.73 -5.86 19.27
CA ALA A 229 7.97 -6.37 19.84
C ALA A 229 9.17 -6.19 18.87
N ASP A 230 9.09 -5.20 17.99
CA ASP A 230 10.05 -4.91 16.92
C ASP A 230 10.87 -3.62 17.14
N ASP A 231 10.90 -3.07 18.37
CA ASP A 231 11.63 -1.84 18.71
C ASP A 231 13.09 -1.84 18.20
N ALA A 232 13.77 -3.00 18.27
CA ALA A 232 15.14 -3.14 17.80
C ALA A 232 15.25 -3.00 16.27
N TRP A 233 14.29 -3.53 15.53
CA TRP A 233 14.20 -3.37 14.07
C TRP A 233 13.95 -1.90 13.71
N MET A 234 12.96 -1.27 14.33
CA MET A 234 12.58 0.12 14.06
C MET A 234 13.72 1.10 14.35
N ALA A 235 14.48 0.87 15.42
CA ALA A 235 15.69 1.65 15.73
C ALA A 235 16.79 1.44 14.68
N ALA A 236 17.08 0.20 14.31
CA ALA A 236 18.09 -0.11 13.31
C ALA A 236 17.73 0.47 11.93
N ARG A 237 16.47 0.37 11.52
CA ARG A 237 15.97 0.96 10.27
C ARG A 237 16.26 2.45 10.20
N ALA A 238 15.95 3.19 11.26
CA ALA A 238 16.13 4.64 11.29
C ALA A 238 17.60 5.11 11.21
N GLU A 239 18.55 4.24 11.58
CA GLU A 239 19.99 4.54 11.56
C GLU A 239 20.69 4.07 10.27
N ASN A 240 20.08 3.17 9.50
CA ASN A 240 20.69 2.55 8.34
C ASN A 240 20.24 3.18 7.02
N ASP A 241 21.14 3.22 6.05
CA ASP A 241 20.82 3.59 4.67
C ASP A 241 20.41 2.35 3.87
N VAL A 242 19.11 2.25 3.58
CA VAL A 242 18.51 1.15 2.81
C VAL A 242 19.08 1.05 1.38
N HIS A 243 19.53 2.17 0.80
CA HIS A 243 20.11 2.19 -0.56
C HIS A 243 21.47 1.52 -0.61
N ALA A 244 22.24 1.67 0.46
CA ALA A 244 23.57 1.10 0.60
C ALA A 244 23.55 -0.33 1.15
N GLY A 245 22.39 -0.90 1.50
CA GLY A 245 22.26 -2.28 1.99
C GLY A 245 21.86 -3.30 0.91
N PRO A 246 21.92 -4.62 1.22
CA PRO A 246 21.34 -5.63 0.36
C PRO A 246 19.81 -5.53 0.35
N MET A 247 19.21 -5.54 -0.85
CA MET A 247 17.76 -5.60 -1.02
C MET A 247 17.40 -6.59 -2.13
N SER A 248 17.01 -7.78 -1.69
CA SER A 248 16.40 -8.83 -2.47
C SER A 248 14.99 -9.08 -1.91
N VAL A 249 13.99 -8.84 -2.76
CA VAL A 249 12.57 -8.74 -2.41
C VAL A 249 11.80 -9.95 -2.97
N TYR A 250 11.01 -10.59 -2.11
CA TYR A 250 10.02 -11.60 -2.52
C TYR A 250 8.64 -10.95 -2.61
N GLU A 251 8.15 -10.72 -3.83
CA GLU A 251 6.82 -10.15 -4.06
C GLU A 251 5.75 -11.25 -3.96
N LEU A 252 4.66 -11.01 -3.24
CA LEU A 252 3.59 -11.98 -3.08
C LEU A 252 2.17 -11.37 -2.96
N HIS A 253 1.20 -12.16 -3.40
CA HIS A 253 -0.23 -11.96 -3.11
C HIS A 253 -0.67 -12.88 -1.98
N VAL A 254 -1.08 -12.30 -0.84
CA VAL A 254 -1.46 -13.05 0.37
C VAL A 254 -2.50 -14.13 0.09
N GLY A 255 -3.55 -13.81 -0.67
CA GLY A 255 -4.67 -14.71 -0.89
C GLY A 255 -4.36 -15.94 -1.76
N SER A 256 -3.26 -15.90 -2.53
CA SER A 256 -2.94 -16.93 -3.52
C SER A 256 -1.55 -17.54 -3.38
N TRP A 257 -0.70 -17.03 -2.47
CA TRP A 257 0.55 -17.69 -2.12
C TRP A 257 0.29 -19.11 -1.62
N ARG A 258 -0.49 -19.24 -0.54
CA ARG A 258 -1.06 -20.51 -0.05
C ARG A 258 -2.52 -20.26 0.31
N PRO A 259 -3.47 -20.60 -0.57
CA PRO A 259 -4.88 -20.30 -0.35
C PRO A 259 -5.41 -20.85 0.98
N GLY A 260 -6.22 -20.04 1.66
CA GLY A 260 -6.88 -20.41 2.91
C GLY A 260 -6.17 -20.00 4.20
N LEU A 261 -5.00 -19.34 4.11
CA LEU A 261 -4.30 -18.83 5.29
C LEU A 261 -4.82 -17.44 5.71
N ASN A 262 -4.97 -17.24 7.01
CA ASN A 262 -5.09 -15.90 7.61
C ASN A 262 -3.70 -15.28 7.90
N TYR A 263 -3.64 -14.00 8.28
CA TYR A 263 -2.36 -13.31 8.54
C TYR A 263 -1.50 -13.99 9.62
N ARG A 264 -2.10 -14.59 10.65
CA ARG A 264 -1.35 -15.30 11.71
C ARG A 264 -0.76 -16.60 11.22
N GLU A 265 -1.52 -17.38 10.46
CA GLU A 265 -1.08 -18.65 9.89
C GLU A 265 -0.02 -18.44 8.80
N LEU A 266 -0.14 -17.34 8.06
CA LEU A 266 0.84 -16.91 7.07
C LEU A 266 2.20 -16.62 7.73
N ALA A 267 2.22 -15.98 8.89
CA ALA A 267 3.45 -15.48 9.51
C ALA A 267 4.54 -16.56 9.65
N ASP A 268 4.24 -17.68 10.30
CA ASP A 268 5.26 -18.72 10.54
C ASP A 268 5.71 -19.39 9.24
N GLN A 269 4.78 -19.66 8.33
CA GLN A 269 5.09 -20.30 7.05
C GLN A 269 5.91 -19.40 6.13
N LEU A 270 5.56 -18.11 6.09
CA LEU A 270 6.25 -17.14 5.25
C LEU A 270 7.66 -16.91 5.76
N ILE A 271 7.84 -16.73 7.07
CA ILE A 271 9.15 -16.54 7.71
C ILE A 271 10.07 -17.74 7.43
N GLU A 272 9.58 -18.97 7.61
CA GLU A 272 10.34 -20.18 7.30
C GLU A 272 10.77 -20.19 5.83
N TYR A 273 9.83 -19.93 4.92
CA TYR A 273 10.05 -20.01 3.48
C TYR A 273 11.02 -18.94 2.96
N VAL A 274 10.79 -17.67 3.28
CA VAL A 274 11.65 -16.57 2.80
C VAL A 274 13.00 -16.57 3.52
N GLY A 275 13.04 -17.07 4.77
CA GLY A 275 14.26 -17.29 5.52
C GLY A 275 15.14 -18.39 4.92
N GLU A 276 14.56 -19.51 4.50
CA GLU A 276 15.26 -20.58 3.76
C GLU A 276 15.84 -20.06 2.43
N LEU A 277 15.07 -19.26 1.70
CA LEU A 277 15.49 -18.65 0.46
C LEU A 277 16.42 -17.44 0.64
N GLY A 278 16.57 -16.92 1.86
CA GLY A 278 17.47 -15.83 2.18
C GLY A 278 17.06 -14.45 1.65
N PHE A 279 15.79 -14.24 1.32
CA PHE A 279 15.29 -12.91 0.95
C PHE A 279 15.42 -11.94 2.13
N THR A 280 15.65 -10.67 1.83
CA THR A 280 15.81 -9.61 2.84
C THR A 280 14.51 -8.89 3.14
N HIS A 281 13.60 -8.88 2.17
CA HIS A 281 12.32 -8.17 2.25
C HIS A 281 11.23 -9.01 1.60
N VAL A 282 9.99 -8.78 2.03
CA VAL A 282 8.78 -9.18 1.32
C VAL A 282 8.08 -7.94 0.79
N GLU A 283 7.51 -8.01 -0.41
CA GLU A 283 6.62 -6.98 -0.95
C GLU A 283 5.21 -7.57 -1.08
N PHE A 284 4.29 -7.06 -0.27
CA PHE A 284 2.90 -7.45 -0.37
C PHE A 284 2.21 -6.61 -1.43
N MET A 285 1.55 -7.29 -2.38
CA MET A 285 0.49 -6.68 -3.18
C MET A 285 -0.57 -6.02 -2.27
N PRO A 286 -1.40 -5.08 -2.76
CA PRO A 286 -2.14 -4.17 -1.88
C PRO A 286 -2.94 -4.86 -0.78
N LEU A 287 -2.69 -4.46 0.47
CA LEU A 287 -3.37 -4.99 1.67
C LEU A 287 -4.55 -4.13 2.13
N ALA A 288 -4.78 -2.98 1.48
CA ALA A 288 -5.94 -2.13 1.74
C ALA A 288 -7.24 -2.82 1.27
N GLU A 289 -8.36 -2.53 1.92
CA GLU A 289 -9.63 -3.20 1.61
C GLU A 289 -10.12 -2.89 0.18
N HIS A 290 -10.46 -3.95 -0.53
CA HIS A 290 -10.90 -3.93 -1.91
C HIS A 290 -12.02 -4.96 -2.12
N PRO A 291 -13.09 -4.60 -2.86
CA PRO A 291 -14.27 -5.44 -2.95
C PRO A 291 -14.06 -6.69 -3.82
N PHE A 292 -13.27 -6.56 -4.89
CA PHE A 292 -13.10 -7.59 -5.91
C PHE A 292 -11.71 -8.22 -5.87
N GLY A 293 -11.63 -9.51 -5.52
CA GLY A 293 -10.35 -10.24 -5.43
C GLY A 293 -9.57 -10.30 -6.75
N GLY A 294 -10.27 -10.36 -7.89
CA GLY A 294 -9.63 -10.34 -9.21
C GLY A 294 -9.01 -9.00 -9.62
N SER A 295 -9.14 -7.96 -8.80
CA SER A 295 -8.35 -6.72 -8.95
C SER A 295 -6.95 -6.83 -8.34
N TRP A 296 -6.67 -7.95 -7.65
CA TRP A 296 -5.43 -8.23 -6.91
C TRP A 296 -5.10 -7.24 -5.80
N GLY A 297 -6.06 -6.37 -5.46
CA GLY A 297 -5.91 -5.30 -4.49
C GLY A 297 -5.85 -3.90 -5.09
N TYR A 298 -5.64 -3.74 -6.40
CA TYR A 298 -5.43 -2.42 -7.03
C TYR A 298 -6.71 -1.58 -7.17
N GLN A 299 -7.90 -2.13 -6.91
CA GLN A 299 -9.14 -1.35 -6.87
C GLN A 299 -9.61 -1.12 -5.43
N VAL A 300 -8.84 -0.30 -4.69
CA VAL A 300 -9.03 -0.02 -3.27
C VAL A 300 -10.28 0.82 -3.01
N THR A 301 -11.05 0.44 -1.99
CA THR A 301 -12.21 1.21 -1.48
C THR A 301 -12.03 1.65 -0.03
N GLY A 302 -11.33 0.84 0.79
CA GLY A 302 -11.02 1.16 2.18
C GLY A 302 -9.53 1.42 2.37
N TYR A 303 -9.09 2.65 2.07
CA TYR A 303 -7.67 3.04 2.09
C TYR A 303 -7.00 2.90 3.46
N TYR A 304 -7.75 3.12 4.54
CA TYR A 304 -7.28 3.01 5.92
C TYR A 304 -7.66 1.65 6.56
N ALA A 305 -8.37 0.79 5.83
CA ALA A 305 -8.81 -0.51 6.31
C ALA A 305 -7.90 -1.59 5.73
N VAL A 306 -7.47 -2.51 6.59
CA VAL A 306 -6.84 -3.76 6.14
C VAL A 306 -7.91 -4.64 5.52
N THR A 307 -7.60 -5.34 4.44
CA THR A 307 -8.55 -6.29 3.86
C THR A 307 -8.91 -7.37 4.89
N SER A 308 -10.20 -7.43 5.19
CA SER A 308 -10.77 -8.33 6.20
C SER A 308 -10.78 -9.80 5.75
N ARG A 309 -10.42 -10.09 4.48
CA ARG A 309 -10.30 -11.44 3.92
C ARG A 309 -9.37 -12.36 4.72
N PHE A 310 -8.33 -11.80 5.33
CA PHE A 310 -7.27 -12.57 5.99
C PHE A 310 -7.19 -12.33 7.50
N GLY A 311 -8.13 -11.57 8.08
CA GLY A 311 -8.21 -11.33 9.53
C GLY A 311 -8.37 -9.86 9.89
N SER A 312 -8.10 -9.56 11.16
CA SER A 312 -8.20 -8.20 11.71
C SER A 312 -6.93 -7.38 11.47
N PRO A 313 -6.99 -6.05 11.64
CA PRO A 313 -5.79 -5.21 11.63
C PRO A 313 -4.71 -5.62 12.64
N ASP A 314 -5.07 -6.21 13.78
CA ASP A 314 -4.09 -6.71 14.76
C ASP A 314 -3.44 -8.02 14.32
N ASP A 315 -4.09 -8.79 13.43
CA ASP A 315 -3.50 -9.98 12.83
C ASP A 315 -2.46 -9.60 11.76
N LEU A 316 -2.70 -8.52 11.00
CA LEU A 316 -1.67 -7.96 10.12
C LEU A 316 -0.49 -7.39 10.90
N ARG A 317 -0.74 -6.63 11.98
CA ARG A 317 0.35 -6.16 12.87
C ARG A 317 1.18 -7.32 13.41
N TYR A 318 0.52 -8.41 13.81
CA TYR A 318 1.22 -9.63 14.22
C TYR A 318 2.10 -10.22 13.12
N LEU A 319 1.63 -10.28 11.87
CA LEU A 319 2.45 -10.73 10.74
C LEU A 319 3.71 -9.87 10.56
N ILE A 320 3.54 -8.55 10.55
CA ILE A 320 4.65 -7.59 10.33
C ILE A 320 5.64 -7.64 11.49
N ASP A 321 5.16 -7.63 12.74
CA ASP A 321 5.98 -7.75 13.95
C ASP A 321 6.84 -9.03 13.91
N ARG A 322 6.25 -10.15 13.48
CA ARG A 322 6.95 -11.43 13.34
C ARG A 322 8.00 -11.41 12.22
N LEU A 323 7.73 -10.74 11.10
CA LEU A 323 8.70 -10.57 10.01
C LEU A 323 9.90 -9.73 10.48
N HIS A 324 9.65 -8.62 11.18
CA HIS A 324 10.71 -7.78 11.75
C HIS A 324 11.56 -8.52 12.79
N GLN A 325 10.95 -9.30 13.68
CA GLN A 325 11.67 -10.16 14.62
C GLN A 325 12.54 -11.22 13.93
N ALA A 326 12.17 -11.63 12.72
CA ALA A 326 12.96 -12.52 11.86
C ALA A 326 13.98 -11.79 10.97
N GLY A 327 14.07 -10.46 11.05
CA GLY A 327 15.00 -9.64 10.27
C GLY A 327 14.60 -9.48 8.81
N ILE A 328 13.29 -9.55 8.51
CA ILE A 328 12.74 -9.41 7.16
C ILE A 328 11.98 -8.08 7.08
N GLY A 329 12.35 -7.21 6.15
CA GLY A 329 11.66 -5.95 5.93
C GLY A 329 10.35 -6.12 5.15
N VAL A 330 9.41 -5.21 5.35
CA VAL A 330 8.08 -5.27 4.75
C VAL A 330 7.82 -4.06 3.85
N ILE A 331 7.61 -4.34 2.56
CA ILE A 331 7.15 -3.39 1.56
C ILE A 331 5.68 -3.69 1.26
N MET A 332 4.90 -2.65 0.98
CA MET A 332 3.50 -2.79 0.58
C MET A 332 3.20 -1.95 -0.66
N ASP A 333 2.46 -2.53 -1.59
CA ASP A 333 1.89 -1.78 -2.69
C ASP A 333 0.83 -0.79 -2.19
N TRP A 334 1.05 0.47 -2.54
CA TRP A 334 0.20 1.59 -2.20
C TRP A 334 -0.39 2.19 -3.48
N VAL A 335 -1.71 2.40 -3.49
CA VAL A 335 -2.47 2.70 -4.72
C VAL A 335 -3.10 4.09 -4.67
N PRO A 336 -2.33 5.19 -4.73
CA PRO A 336 -2.87 6.55 -4.67
C PRO A 336 -3.38 7.09 -6.02
N GLY A 337 -3.23 6.34 -7.11
CA GLY A 337 -3.51 6.82 -8.46
C GLY A 337 -4.98 6.88 -8.82
N HIS A 338 -5.78 5.93 -8.33
CA HIS A 338 -7.19 5.79 -8.71
C HIS A 338 -8.01 4.96 -7.71
N PHE A 339 -9.33 4.99 -7.83
CA PHE A 339 -10.26 4.17 -7.05
C PHE A 339 -11.50 3.76 -7.88
N PRO A 340 -12.19 2.64 -7.56
CA PRO A 340 -13.31 2.16 -8.36
C PRO A 340 -14.59 3.00 -8.18
N LYS A 341 -15.57 2.78 -9.07
CA LYS A 341 -16.84 3.55 -9.14
C LYS A 341 -17.94 3.05 -8.20
N ASP A 342 -17.60 2.20 -7.23
CA ASP A 342 -18.54 1.65 -6.25
C ASP A 342 -19.31 2.75 -5.51
N GLU A 343 -20.65 2.76 -5.69
CA GLU A 343 -21.54 3.80 -5.13
C GLU A 343 -21.59 3.85 -3.60
N TRP A 344 -21.14 2.79 -2.93
CA TRP A 344 -21.08 2.73 -1.47
C TRP A 344 -19.73 3.22 -0.90
N ALA A 345 -18.75 3.50 -1.77
CA ALA A 345 -17.40 3.94 -1.39
C ALA A 345 -17.20 5.45 -1.69
N LEU A 346 -16.04 5.84 -2.23
CA LEU A 346 -15.64 7.25 -2.42
C LEU A 346 -16.33 7.98 -3.57
N ALA A 347 -16.83 7.25 -4.59
CA ALA A 347 -17.35 7.85 -5.82
C ALA A 347 -18.56 8.75 -5.56
N LYS A 348 -18.46 10.03 -5.92
CA LYS A 348 -19.48 11.05 -5.65
C LYS A 348 -19.97 11.05 -4.20
N PHE A 349 -19.05 10.95 -3.25
CA PHE A 349 -19.31 10.61 -1.84
C PHE A 349 -20.56 11.28 -1.22
N ASP A 350 -20.73 12.58 -1.43
CA ASP A 350 -21.86 13.36 -0.91
C ASP A 350 -22.84 13.86 -2.00
N GLY A 351 -22.82 13.22 -3.17
CA GLY A 351 -23.61 13.56 -4.35
C GLY A 351 -22.90 14.47 -5.35
N ARG A 352 -21.72 14.99 -5.00
CA ARG A 352 -20.80 15.70 -5.91
C ARG A 352 -19.44 15.00 -5.95
N ALA A 353 -18.61 15.35 -6.92
CA ALA A 353 -17.22 14.89 -6.99
C ALA A 353 -16.42 15.51 -5.84
N VAL A 354 -16.03 14.69 -4.86
CA VAL A 354 -15.30 15.11 -3.65
C VAL A 354 -13.87 14.62 -3.72
N TYR A 355 -13.69 13.30 -3.86
CA TYR A 355 -12.37 12.67 -3.92
C TYR A 355 -11.83 12.67 -5.35
N GLU A 356 -12.70 12.48 -6.34
CA GLU A 356 -12.37 12.52 -7.76
C GLU A 356 -12.37 13.93 -8.34
N HIS A 357 -11.63 14.14 -9.43
CA HIS A 357 -11.71 15.39 -10.17
C HIS A 357 -13.06 15.51 -10.90
N SER A 358 -13.71 16.67 -10.81
CA SER A 358 -15.07 16.87 -11.36
C SER A 358 -15.17 16.85 -12.89
N ASP A 359 -14.11 17.27 -13.60
CA ASP A 359 -13.98 17.08 -15.05
C ASP A 359 -13.55 15.65 -15.37
N PRO A 360 -14.36 14.84 -16.07
CA PRO A 360 -14.06 13.43 -16.34
C PRO A 360 -12.82 13.23 -17.20
N ARG A 361 -12.41 14.23 -17.99
CA ARG A 361 -11.16 14.16 -18.79
C ARG A 361 -9.91 14.11 -17.92
N ARG A 362 -10.02 14.57 -16.66
CA ARG A 362 -8.96 14.47 -15.63
C ARG A 362 -9.32 13.43 -14.55
N GLY A 363 -10.61 13.24 -14.28
CA GLY A 363 -11.13 12.46 -13.16
C GLY A 363 -11.45 11.00 -13.44
N GLU A 364 -11.28 10.51 -14.67
CA GLU A 364 -11.54 9.09 -15.01
C GLU A 364 -10.35 8.45 -15.73
N GLN A 365 -10.04 7.20 -15.41
CA GLN A 365 -9.15 6.35 -16.22
C GLN A 365 -10.00 5.46 -17.14
N PRO A 366 -10.07 5.77 -18.45
CA PRO A 366 -11.03 5.12 -19.34
C PRO A 366 -10.76 3.62 -19.52
N ASP A 367 -9.50 3.21 -19.64
CA ASP A 367 -9.13 1.80 -19.86
C ASP A 367 -9.43 0.91 -18.65
N TRP A 368 -9.41 1.48 -17.44
CA TRP A 368 -9.65 0.74 -16.19
C TRP A 368 -11.07 0.88 -15.67
N GLY A 369 -11.83 1.86 -16.17
CA GLY A 369 -13.16 2.17 -15.66
C GLY A 369 -13.18 2.75 -14.24
N THR A 370 -12.05 3.30 -13.77
CA THR A 370 -11.87 3.85 -12.41
C THR A 370 -11.89 5.39 -12.40
N LEU A 371 -11.90 5.98 -11.20
CA LEU A 371 -11.83 7.42 -10.96
C LEU A 371 -10.42 7.82 -10.49
N VAL A 372 -9.98 9.01 -10.88
CA VAL A 372 -8.68 9.60 -10.49
C VAL A 372 -8.91 10.62 -9.39
N PHE A 373 -8.09 10.55 -8.33
CA PHE A 373 -8.13 11.52 -7.24
C PHE A 373 -7.87 12.95 -7.73
N ASN A 374 -8.56 13.91 -7.10
CA ASN A 374 -8.30 15.33 -7.32
C ASN A 374 -7.08 15.80 -6.50
N PHE A 375 -5.87 15.54 -6.99
CA PHE A 375 -4.63 15.92 -6.29
C PHE A 375 -4.48 17.44 -6.04
N GLY A 376 -5.22 18.26 -6.79
CA GLY A 376 -5.25 19.71 -6.60
C GLY A 376 -6.05 20.17 -5.38
N ASP A 377 -6.97 19.33 -4.90
CA ASP A 377 -7.73 19.61 -3.68
C ASP A 377 -6.89 19.29 -2.44
N SER A 378 -6.76 20.26 -1.55
CA SER A 378 -5.91 20.15 -0.35
C SER A 378 -6.36 19.03 0.60
N GLN A 379 -7.66 18.82 0.76
CA GLN A 379 -8.22 17.83 1.67
C GLN A 379 -8.07 16.43 1.09
N VAL A 380 -8.27 16.26 -0.22
CA VAL A 380 -8.00 15.00 -0.94
C VAL A 380 -6.52 14.65 -0.88
N ARG A 381 -5.64 15.62 -1.13
CA ARG A 381 -4.19 15.43 -1.01
C ARG A 381 -3.80 15.02 0.41
N ASN A 382 -4.36 15.68 1.43
CA ASN A 382 -4.14 15.31 2.83
C ASN A 382 -4.62 13.88 3.12
N PHE A 383 -5.78 13.46 2.59
CA PHE A 383 -6.29 12.10 2.74
C PHE A 383 -5.26 11.07 2.25
N LEU A 384 -4.62 11.31 1.10
CA LEU A 384 -3.63 10.40 0.53
C LEU A 384 -2.27 10.48 1.25
N VAL A 385 -1.73 11.68 1.50
CA VAL A 385 -0.46 11.85 2.22
C VAL A 385 -0.54 11.22 3.61
N SER A 386 -1.64 11.47 4.32
CA SER A 386 -1.86 10.85 5.64
C SER A 386 -2.09 9.34 5.53
N ASN A 387 -2.56 8.82 4.39
CA ASN A 387 -2.71 7.38 4.20
C ASN A 387 -1.36 6.67 4.06
N ALA A 388 -0.41 7.24 3.32
CA ALA A 388 0.96 6.71 3.27
C ALA A 388 1.57 6.65 4.68
N LEU A 389 1.45 7.75 5.44
CA LEU A 389 1.96 7.82 6.81
C LEU A 389 1.25 6.85 7.77
N TYR A 390 -0.04 6.59 7.57
CA TYR A 390 -0.81 5.64 8.37
C TYR A 390 -0.22 4.23 8.29
N TRP A 391 0.13 3.76 7.09
CA TRP A 391 0.75 2.44 6.92
C TRP A 391 2.15 2.37 7.55
N LEU A 392 2.94 3.43 7.40
CA LEU A 392 4.29 3.51 7.98
C LEU A 392 4.27 3.62 9.52
N GLU A 393 3.27 4.30 10.10
CA GLU A 393 3.18 4.57 11.55
C GLU A 393 2.38 3.50 12.31
N GLU A 394 1.19 3.11 11.82
CA GLU A 394 0.29 2.22 12.58
C GLU A 394 0.53 0.72 12.30
N PHE A 395 1.22 0.41 11.21
CA PHE A 395 1.56 -0.96 10.79
C PHE A 395 3.07 -1.19 10.64
N HIS A 396 3.91 -0.19 10.91
CA HIS A 396 5.37 -0.29 10.85
C HIS A 396 5.93 -0.71 9.48
N ILE A 397 5.18 -0.55 8.38
CA ILE A 397 5.66 -0.86 7.03
C ILE A 397 7.00 -0.13 6.76
N ASP A 398 7.97 -0.82 6.14
CA ASP A 398 9.31 -0.31 5.87
C ASP A 398 9.42 0.38 4.51
N GLY A 399 8.49 0.13 3.60
CA GLY A 399 8.44 0.82 2.32
C GLY A 399 7.11 0.73 1.62
N LEU A 400 6.86 1.70 0.73
CA LEU A 400 5.66 1.74 -0.09
C LEU A 400 6.06 1.75 -1.57
N ARG A 401 5.47 0.84 -2.35
CA ARG A 401 5.62 0.80 -3.81
C ARG A 401 4.37 1.37 -4.47
N VAL A 402 4.56 2.36 -5.34
CA VAL A 402 3.47 3.00 -6.09
C VAL A 402 3.44 2.45 -7.50
N ASP A 403 2.34 1.77 -7.82
CA ASP A 403 2.03 1.25 -9.15
C ASP A 403 1.69 2.36 -10.15
N ALA A 404 2.01 2.12 -11.42
CA ALA A 404 1.58 2.90 -12.57
C ALA A 404 1.70 4.42 -12.37
N VAL A 405 2.84 4.90 -11.86
CA VAL A 405 3.09 6.34 -11.58
C VAL A 405 2.87 7.20 -12.83
N ALA A 406 3.15 6.64 -14.01
CA ALA A 406 2.87 7.29 -15.30
C ALA A 406 1.40 7.72 -15.45
N SER A 407 0.45 6.91 -14.93
CA SER A 407 -0.98 7.22 -14.96
C SER A 407 -1.36 8.47 -14.16
N MET A 408 -0.52 8.83 -13.19
CA MET A 408 -0.66 10.02 -12.37
C MET A 408 0.02 11.24 -13.01
N LEU A 409 1.23 11.04 -13.55
CA LEU A 409 2.09 12.10 -14.09
C LEU A 409 1.55 12.74 -15.36
N TYR A 410 0.75 12.01 -16.14
CA TYR A 410 0.32 12.46 -17.46
C TYR A 410 -1.21 12.62 -17.58
N LEU A 411 -1.63 13.80 -17.99
CA LEU A 411 -3.02 14.13 -18.29
C LEU A 411 -3.53 13.42 -19.56
N ASP A 412 -2.63 12.99 -20.45
CA ASP A 412 -2.94 12.26 -21.68
C ASP A 412 -2.79 10.73 -21.56
N TYR A 413 -2.47 10.21 -20.37
CA TYR A 413 -2.32 8.76 -20.16
C TYR A 413 -3.59 8.01 -20.57
N SER A 414 -3.45 7.02 -21.45
CA SER A 414 -4.57 6.23 -22.00
C SER A 414 -5.73 7.05 -22.57
N ARG A 415 -5.47 8.23 -23.15
CA ARG A 415 -6.49 9.10 -23.74
C ARG A 415 -6.11 9.51 -25.17
N ASN A 416 -7.10 9.58 -26.07
CA ASN A 416 -6.86 10.03 -27.44
C ASN A 416 -6.78 11.56 -27.53
N GLU A 417 -6.31 12.07 -28.67
CA GLU A 417 -6.33 13.49 -28.97
C GLU A 417 -7.76 14.06 -28.87
N GLY A 418 -7.93 15.13 -28.10
CA GLY A 418 -9.23 15.76 -27.83
C GLY A 418 -9.98 15.20 -26.62
N GLU A 419 -9.51 14.10 -26.02
CA GLU A 419 -10.11 13.48 -24.81
C GLU A 419 -9.45 13.92 -23.50
N TRP A 420 -8.41 14.75 -23.57
CA TRP A 420 -7.70 15.30 -22.41
C TRP A 420 -7.51 16.82 -22.52
N LEU A 421 -7.11 17.46 -21.41
CA LEU A 421 -6.80 18.89 -21.33
C LEU A 421 -5.36 19.11 -20.89
N PRO A 422 -4.62 20.06 -21.50
CA PRO A 422 -3.29 20.42 -21.05
C PRO A 422 -3.32 21.17 -19.71
N ASN A 423 -2.17 21.17 -19.03
CA ASN A 423 -1.94 21.98 -17.83
C ASN A 423 -1.89 23.49 -18.17
N GLU A 424 -1.77 24.33 -17.14
CA GLU A 424 -1.77 25.79 -17.27
C GLU A 424 -0.64 26.34 -18.17
N PHE A 425 0.41 25.55 -18.42
CA PHE A 425 1.53 25.90 -19.32
C PHE A 425 1.41 25.27 -20.71
N GLY A 426 0.32 24.56 -21.01
CA GLY A 426 0.09 23.90 -22.30
C GLY A 426 0.74 22.51 -22.43
N GLY A 427 1.34 21.99 -21.36
CA GLY A 427 1.96 20.67 -21.32
C GLY A 427 0.99 19.56 -20.92
N ARG A 428 1.46 18.31 -20.99
CA ARG A 428 0.70 17.12 -20.62
C ARG A 428 0.94 16.66 -19.18
N GLU A 429 1.88 17.30 -18.49
CA GLU A 429 2.28 16.99 -17.13
C GLU A 429 1.17 17.38 -16.15
N ASN A 430 0.80 16.46 -15.27
CA ASN A 430 -0.16 16.68 -14.21
C ASN A 430 0.54 17.30 -12.99
N LEU A 431 0.61 18.64 -12.96
CA LEU A 431 1.38 19.38 -11.96
C LEU A 431 0.91 19.10 -10.52
N GLU A 432 -0.39 18.91 -10.33
CA GLU A 432 -0.97 18.62 -9.03
C GLU A 432 -0.58 17.22 -8.54
N ALA A 433 -0.53 16.21 -9.43
CA ALA A 433 -0.04 14.88 -9.07
C ALA A 433 1.47 14.87 -8.78
N ILE A 434 2.27 15.62 -9.55
CA ILE A 434 3.70 15.79 -9.29
C ILE A 434 3.92 16.40 -7.90
N SER A 435 3.21 17.48 -7.59
CA SER A 435 3.26 18.14 -6.28
C SER A 435 2.86 17.19 -5.15
N PHE A 436 1.80 16.38 -5.36
CA PHE A 436 1.39 15.37 -4.40
C PHE A 436 2.46 14.30 -4.14
N LEU A 437 3.06 13.74 -5.19
CA LEU A 437 4.10 12.70 -5.05
C LEU A 437 5.33 13.26 -4.32
N GLN A 438 5.73 14.49 -4.63
CA GLN A 438 6.80 15.18 -3.92
C GLN A 438 6.48 15.38 -2.43
N GLU A 439 5.25 15.82 -2.11
CA GLU A 439 4.80 15.99 -0.73
C GLU A 439 4.75 14.67 0.03
N ALA A 440 4.18 13.62 -0.56
CA ALA A 440 4.08 12.30 0.04
C ALA A 440 5.47 11.72 0.36
N ASN A 441 6.38 11.73 -0.61
CA ASN A 441 7.76 11.26 -0.41
C ASN A 441 8.50 12.08 0.65
N ALA A 442 8.52 13.41 0.52
CA ALA A 442 9.24 14.27 1.46
C ALA A 442 8.73 14.12 2.90
N THR A 443 7.42 13.97 3.08
CA THR A 443 6.80 13.81 4.40
C THR A 443 7.07 12.42 4.98
N ALA A 444 7.01 11.36 4.15
CA ALA A 444 7.32 10.00 4.57
C ALA A 444 8.75 9.88 5.09
N TYR A 445 9.75 10.30 4.30
CA TYR A 445 11.16 10.24 4.72
C TYR A 445 11.47 11.13 5.93
N LYS A 446 10.82 12.29 6.05
CA LYS A 446 10.97 13.18 7.21
C LYS A 446 10.48 12.53 8.51
N ARG A 447 9.33 11.86 8.48
CA ARG A 447 8.71 11.27 9.68
C ARG A 447 9.27 9.89 10.01
N HIS A 448 9.65 9.13 8.99
CA HIS A 448 10.09 7.73 9.12
C HIS A 448 11.43 7.55 8.40
N PRO A 449 12.56 7.97 9.00
CA PRO A 449 13.88 7.71 8.44
C PRO A 449 14.13 6.22 8.20
N GLY A 450 14.88 5.91 7.14
CA GLY A 450 15.26 4.54 6.77
C GLY A 450 14.21 3.73 6.01
N ILE A 451 13.01 4.28 5.78
CA ILE A 451 12.02 3.66 4.88
C ILE A 451 12.47 3.75 3.42
N VAL A 452 11.78 3.05 2.52
CA VAL A 452 11.95 3.21 1.07
C VAL A 452 10.63 3.48 0.36
N MET A 453 10.62 4.49 -0.50
CA MET A 453 9.52 4.75 -1.43
C MET A 453 9.94 4.27 -2.83
N ILE A 454 9.14 3.39 -3.45
CA ILE A 454 9.46 2.74 -4.72
C ILE A 454 8.44 3.17 -5.77
N ALA A 455 8.90 3.54 -6.97
CA ALA A 455 8.04 3.89 -8.09
C ALA A 455 8.10 2.87 -9.21
N GLU A 456 6.95 2.46 -9.72
CA GLU A 456 6.83 1.88 -11.06
C GLU A 456 6.39 2.97 -12.04
N GLU A 457 7.37 3.47 -12.79
CA GLU A 457 7.18 4.57 -13.73
C GLU A 457 7.72 4.13 -15.09
N SER A 458 6.79 3.83 -16.01
CA SER A 458 7.05 3.14 -17.28
C SER A 458 7.34 4.08 -18.45
N THR A 459 7.28 5.39 -18.25
CA THR A 459 7.77 6.38 -19.22
C THR A 459 9.18 6.80 -18.85
N SER A 460 9.89 7.51 -19.73
CA SER A 460 11.25 7.96 -19.40
C SER A 460 11.23 9.25 -18.58
N TRP A 461 10.39 9.35 -17.53
CA TRP A 461 10.35 10.55 -16.68
C TRP A 461 11.70 10.72 -15.98
N PRO A 462 12.35 11.89 -16.07
CA PRO A 462 13.65 12.11 -15.44
C PRO A 462 13.52 12.47 -13.96
N GLY A 463 14.47 12.01 -13.15
CA GLY A 463 14.60 12.40 -11.75
C GLY A 463 13.53 11.79 -10.85
N VAL A 464 13.03 10.59 -11.17
CA VAL A 464 12.04 9.89 -10.34
C VAL A 464 12.62 9.63 -8.95
N THR A 465 13.88 9.21 -8.89
CA THR A 465 14.58 8.86 -7.64
C THR A 465 15.44 10.01 -7.08
N ARG A 466 15.35 11.20 -7.68
CA ARG A 466 16.08 12.38 -7.19
C ARG A 466 15.33 13.05 -6.04
N PRO A 467 16.06 13.70 -5.10
CA PRO A 467 15.45 14.47 -4.03
C PRO A 467 14.49 15.55 -4.55
N THR A 468 13.41 15.78 -3.81
CA THR A 468 12.42 16.83 -4.14
C THR A 468 13.02 18.23 -4.12
N SER A 469 14.05 18.46 -3.28
CA SER A 469 14.81 19.72 -3.23
C SER A 469 15.58 20.03 -4.52
N GLU A 470 15.79 19.03 -5.38
CA GLU A 470 16.47 19.16 -6.67
C GLU A 470 15.49 19.06 -7.86
N GLY A 471 14.18 19.08 -7.58
CA GLY A 471 13.13 18.97 -8.59
C GLY A 471 12.77 17.53 -8.99
N GLY A 472 13.28 16.52 -8.28
CA GLY A 472 12.87 15.13 -8.47
C GLY A 472 11.51 14.81 -7.85
N LEU A 473 10.99 13.61 -8.10
CA LEU A 473 9.75 13.14 -7.46
C LEU A 473 9.95 12.69 -6.01
N GLY A 474 11.20 12.42 -5.61
CA GLY A 474 11.57 12.06 -4.25
C GLY A 474 11.46 10.58 -3.93
N PHE A 475 11.21 9.68 -4.90
CA PHE A 475 11.26 8.24 -4.63
C PHE A 475 12.70 7.84 -4.28
N GLY A 476 12.84 6.75 -3.52
CA GLY A 476 14.15 6.18 -3.22
C GLY A 476 14.62 5.23 -4.30
N ILE A 477 13.69 4.51 -4.92
CA ILE A 477 13.96 3.48 -5.93
C ILE A 477 12.93 3.57 -7.06
N LYS A 478 13.34 3.23 -8.29
CA LYS A 478 12.47 3.07 -9.45
C LYS A 478 12.61 1.66 -10.03
N TRP A 479 11.50 1.03 -10.40
CA TRP A 479 11.52 -0.20 -11.17
C TRP A 479 12.12 0.04 -12.57
N ASN A 480 13.09 -0.79 -12.95
CA ASN A 480 13.73 -0.74 -14.25
C ASN A 480 12.94 -1.53 -15.30
N MET A 481 11.83 -0.94 -15.76
CA MET A 481 10.95 -1.56 -16.75
C MET A 481 11.65 -1.79 -18.10
N GLY A 482 12.62 -0.95 -18.46
CA GLY A 482 13.44 -1.12 -19.66
C GLY A 482 14.32 -2.37 -19.58
N TRP A 483 15.05 -2.55 -18.46
CA TRP A 483 15.81 -3.77 -18.21
C TRP A 483 14.90 -5.00 -18.20
N MET A 484 13.75 -4.94 -17.53
CA MET A 484 12.83 -6.08 -17.47
C MET A 484 12.40 -6.49 -18.89
N HIS A 485 11.94 -5.53 -19.70
CA HIS A 485 11.50 -5.77 -21.06
C HIS A 485 12.61 -6.33 -21.95
N ASP A 486 13.76 -5.64 -22.01
CA ASP A 486 14.86 -5.99 -22.89
C ASP A 486 15.45 -7.36 -22.53
N THR A 487 15.61 -7.64 -21.23
CA THR A 487 16.21 -8.89 -20.79
C THR A 487 15.27 -10.09 -20.89
N LEU A 488 13.96 -9.91 -20.63
CA LEU A 488 12.96 -10.96 -20.88
C LEU A 488 12.81 -11.27 -22.37
N GLY A 489 12.83 -10.25 -23.23
CA GLY A 489 12.87 -10.42 -24.68
C GLY A 489 14.08 -11.25 -25.12
N TYR A 490 15.28 -10.84 -24.67
CA TYR A 490 16.53 -11.52 -24.99
C TYR A 490 16.56 -13.00 -24.58
N VAL A 491 16.10 -13.33 -23.37
CA VAL A 491 16.11 -14.74 -22.91
C VAL A 491 15.00 -15.58 -23.52
N ALA A 492 13.93 -14.96 -24.03
CA ALA A 492 12.90 -15.67 -24.79
C ALA A 492 13.37 -16.09 -26.20
N GLU A 493 14.33 -15.36 -26.77
CA GLU A 493 14.94 -15.71 -28.06
C GLU A 493 15.71 -17.03 -27.99
N ASP A 494 15.58 -17.85 -29.05
CA ASP A 494 16.34 -19.09 -29.21
C ASP A 494 17.84 -18.78 -29.10
N PRO A 495 18.62 -19.55 -28.31
CA PRO A 495 20.05 -19.31 -28.12
C PRO A 495 20.86 -19.17 -29.42
N LEU A 496 20.41 -19.76 -30.53
CA LEU A 496 21.06 -19.63 -31.84
C LEU A 496 20.99 -18.19 -32.40
N TYR A 497 19.95 -17.43 -32.05
CA TYR A 497 19.69 -16.09 -32.60
C TYR A 497 20.08 -14.95 -31.65
N ARG A 498 20.34 -15.23 -30.38
CA ARG A 498 20.72 -14.22 -29.36
C ARG A 498 21.90 -13.33 -29.74
N SER A 499 22.79 -13.80 -30.62
CA SER A 499 23.89 -12.97 -31.14
C SER A 499 23.42 -11.72 -31.90
N HIS A 500 22.23 -11.77 -32.51
CA HIS A 500 21.60 -10.63 -33.19
C HIS A 500 20.94 -9.64 -32.24
N HIS A 501 20.67 -10.08 -31.00
CA HIS A 501 19.94 -9.35 -29.96
C HIS A 501 20.83 -8.96 -28.77
N HIS A 502 22.15 -9.12 -28.88
CA HIS A 502 23.09 -8.88 -27.77
C HIS A 502 23.06 -7.43 -27.24
N GLY A 503 22.57 -6.48 -28.05
CA GLY A 503 22.29 -5.12 -27.57
C GLY A 503 21.24 -5.10 -26.46
N GLU A 504 20.19 -5.91 -26.53
CA GLU A 504 19.08 -5.92 -25.55
C GLU A 504 19.58 -6.28 -24.15
N ILE A 505 20.38 -7.33 -24.00
CA ILE A 505 20.92 -7.74 -22.70
C ILE A 505 21.96 -6.75 -22.13
N THR A 506 22.59 -5.91 -22.96
CA THR A 506 23.64 -4.97 -22.54
C THR A 506 23.21 -3.50 -22.47
N PHE A 507 22.05 -3.15 -23.02
CA PHE A 507 21.61 -1.76 -23.15
C PHE A 507 21.29 -1.10 -21.81
N SER A 508 20.75 -1.86 -20.84
CA SER A 508 20.44 -1.34 -19.50
C SER A 508 21.64 -0.66 -18.83
N PHE A 509 22.87 -1.17 -19.03
CA PHE A 509 24.08 -0.59 -18.45
C PHE A 509 24.39 0.83 -18.93
N VAL A 510 23.83 1.26 -20.07
CA VAL A 510 23.99 2.64 -20.57
C VAL A 510 23.32 3.65 -19.63
N TYR A 511 22.24 3.24 -18.97
CA TYR A 511 21.44 4.10 -18.10
C TYR A 511 21.27 3.56 -16.68
N ALA A 512 21.86 2.42 -16.31
CA ALA A 512 21.70 1.78 -15.00
C ALA A 512 22.05 2.66 -13.78
N PHE A 513 22.74 3.78 -14.01
CA PHE A 513 23.14 4.74 -12.96
C PHE A 513 22.43 6.11 -13.11
N SER A 514 21.38 6.20 -13.93
CA SER A 514 20.61 7.43 -14.11
C SER A 514 19.56 7.64 -13.01
N GLU A 515 19.12 6.54 -12.40
CA GLU A 515 18.18 6.45 -11.29
C GLU A 515 18.62 5.31 -10.35
N ASN A 516 18.08 5.30 -9.14
CA ASN A 516 18.27 4.17 -8.22
C ASN A 516 17.37 3.01 -8.62
N PHE A 517 17.87 2.08 -9.43
CA PHE A 517 17.03 1.03 -10.00
C PHE A 517 16.84 -0.20 -9.10
N MET A 518 15.62 -0.70 -9.10
CA MET A 518 15.30 -2.10 -8.79
C MET A 518 15.03 -2.83 -10.10
N LEU A 519 15.43 -4.09 -10.18
CA LEU A 519 15.26 -4.99 -11.30
C LEU A 519 14.04 -5.87 -10.97
N PRO A 520 12.85 -5.61 -11.55
CA PRO A 520 11.65 -6.35 -11.18
C PRO A 520 11.39 -7.49 -12.15
N ILE A 521 11.07 -8.67 -11.61
CA ILE A 521 10.31 -9.71 -12.30
C ILE A 521 9.05 -9.94 -11.48
N SER A 522 8.05 -9.09 -11.75
CA SER A 522 6.85 -8.96 -10.95
C SER A 522 5.71 -9.87 -11.41
N HIS A 523 4.61 -9.82 -10.66
CA HIS A 523 3.35 -10.52 -10.96
C HIS A 523 2.82 -10.24 -12.38
N ASP A 524 2.95 -9.01 -12.88
CA ASP A 524 2.48 -8.59 -14.20
C ASP A 524 3.15 -9.34 -15.35
N GLU A 525 4.35 -9.88 -15.13
CA GLU A 525 5.11 -10.55 -16.19
C GLU A 525 4.77 -12.03 -16.34
N VAL A 526 3.98 -12.60 -15.44
CA VAL A 526 3.65 -14.04 -15.43
C VAL A 526 2.14 -14.34 -15.50
N VAL A 527 1.39 -13.44 -16.14
CA VAL A 527 -0.07 -13.48 -16.33
C VAL A 527 -0.50 -13.10 -17.74
N HIS A 528 -1.81 -13.13 -18.00
CA HIS A 528 -2.45 -12.58 -19.20
C HIS A 528 -1.89 -13.10 -20.54
N GLY A 529 -1.47 -14.36 -20.58
CA GLY A 529 -0.91 -14.97 -21.79
C GLY A 529 0.57 -14.68 -22.04
N LYS A 530 1.24 -13.93 -21.14
CA LYS A 530 2.69 -13.68 -21.22
C LYS A 530 3.52 -14.92 -20.88
N GLY A 531 2.91 -15.99 -20.35
CA GLY A 531 3.55 -17.21 -19.87
C GLY A 531 4.25 -17.04 -18.52
N SER A 532 4.38 -18.15 -17.77
CA SER A 532 5.25 -18.17 -16.58
C SER A 532 6.70 -17.91 -16.94
N LEU A 533 7.51 -17.49 -15.96
CA LEU A 533 8.93 -17.21 -16.20
C LEU A 533 9.68 -18.43 -16.80
N LEU A 534 9.34 -19.65 -16.36
CA LEU A 534 9.88 -20.88 -16.96
C LEU A 534 9.46 -21.05 -18.43
N ASN A 535 8.20 -20.74 -18.75
CA ASN A 535 7.67 -20.95 -20.10
C ASN A 535 8.08 -19.88 -21.11
N LYS A 536 8.60 -18.74 -20.65
CA LYS A 536 9.30 -17.78 -21.52
C LYS A 536 10.62 -18.35 -22.06
N MET A 537 11.25 -19.29 -21.36
CA MET A 537 12.53 -19.85 -21.78
C MET A 537 12.35 -20.83 -22.96
N PRO A 538 13.21 -20.77 -23.99
CA PRO A 538 13.16 -21.70 -25.12
C PRO A 538 13.85 -23.03 -24.81
N GLY A 539 13.61 -24.02 -25.68
CA GLY A 539 14.26 -25.34 -25.63
C GLY A 539 13.47 -26.40 -24.86
N ASP A 540 14.13 -27.53 -24.62
CA ASP A 540 13.59 -28.62 -23.80
C ASP A 540 13.58 -28.26 -22.30
N GLN A 541 13.00 -29.14 -21.47
CA GLN A 541 12.85 -28.87 -20.04
C GLN A 541 14.18 -28.55 -19.33
N TRP A 542 15.28 -29.21 -19.70
CA TRP A 542 16.58 -28.95 -19.10
C TRP A 542 17.09 -27.57 -19.52
N GLN A 543 16.99 -27.25 -20.82
CA GLN A 543 17.39 -25.94 -21.34
C GLN A 543 16.57 -24.80 -20.76
N LYS A 544 15.25 -25.00 -20.54
CA LYS A 544 14.39 -24.00 -19.90
C LYS A 544 14.83 -23.69 -18.47
N LEU A 545 15.11 -24.72 -17.68
CA LEU A 545 15.59 -24.56 -16.31
C LEU A 545 17.01 -23.97 -16.27
N ALA A 546 17.90 -24.37 -17.18
CA ALA A 546 19.24 -23.79 -17.31
C ALA A 546 19.19 -22.30 -17.66
N ASN A 547 18.38 -21.92 -18.66
CA ASN A 547 18.12 -20.52 -19.00
C ASN A 547 17.59 -19.73 -17.81
N LEU A 548 16.61 -20.27 -17.07
CA LEU A 548 16.04 -19.61 -15.91
C LEU A 548 17.10 -19.40 -14.80
N ARG A 549 17.90 -20.42 -14.49
CA ARG A 549 19.02 -20.32 -13.54
C ARG A 549 20.03 -19.25 -13.98
N ALA A 550 20.39 -19.24 -15.26
CA ALA A 550 21.30 -18.24 -15.81
C ALA A 550 20.73 -16.82 -15.75
N TYR A 551 19.45 -16.67 -16.06
CA TYR A 551 18.76 -15.39 -16.03
C TYR A 551 18.70 -14.80 -14.61
N LEU A 552 18.31 -15.60 -13.61
CA LEU A 552 18.28 -15.14 -12.21
C LEU A 552 19.69 -14.81 -11.69
N ALA A 553 20.70 -15.60 -12.02
CA ALA A 553 22.08 -15.29 -11.63
C ALA A 553 22.64 -14.05 -12.36
N TYR A 554 22.21 -13.78 -13.59
CA TYR A 554 22.54 -12.54 -14.27
C TYR A 554 21.86 -11.34 -13.60
N MET A 555 20.56 -11.46 -13.29
CA MET A 555 19.79 -10.44 -12.58
C MET A 555 20.40 -10.08 -11.22
N TRP A 556 20.77 -11.06 -10.39
CA TRP A 556 21.44 -10.82 -9.10
C TRP A 556 22.86 -10.25 -9.24
N GLY A 557 23.53 -10.50 -10.37
CA GLY A 557 24.85 -9.94 -10.65
C GLY A 557 24.79 -8.50 -11.18
N HIS A 558 23.71 -8.14 -11.88
CA HIS A 558 23.51 -6.83 -12.50
C HIS A 558 23.37 -5.72 -11.43
N PRO A 559 23.86 -4.48 -11.65
CA PRO A 559 23.61 -3.35 -10.75
C PRO A 559 22.12 -3.06 -10.56
N GLY A 560 21.70 -2.83 -9.31
CA GLY A 560 20.32 -2.54 -8.92
C GLY A 560 19.76 -3.57 -7.95
N LYS A 561 18.76 -3.19 -7.15
CA LYS A 561 18.11 -4.08 -6.17
C LYS A 561 17.24 -5.13 -6.87
N GLN A 562 16.90 -6.25 -6.22
CA GLN A 562 16.17 -7.34 -6.88
C GLN A 562 14.75 -7.50 -6.36
N LEU A 563 13.80 -7.79 -7.26
CA LEU A 563 12.45 -8.21 -6.92
C LEU A 563 12.03 -9.41 -7.77
N LEU A 564 11.57 -10.47 -7.13
CA LEU A 564 11.09 -11.69 -7.78
C LEU A 564 9.72 -12.09 -7.23
N PHE A 565 8.75 -12.25 -8.14
CA PHE A 565 7.41 -12.68 -7.78
C PHE A 565 7.30 -14.17 -7.47
N MET A 566 6.51 -14.47 -6.45
CA MET A 566 6.20 -15.81 -5.99
C MET A 566 5.83 -16.79 -7.13
N GLY A 567 6.33 -18.01 -7.04
CA GLY A 567 6.23 -19.04 -8.07
C GLY A 567 7.43 -19.07 -9.04
N SER A 568 8.10 -17.94 -9.25
CA SER A 568 9.24 -17.85 -10.17
C SER A 568 10.51 -18.50 -9.59
N GLU A 569 10.69 -18.47 -8.27
CA GLU A 569 11.85 -18.98 -7.54
C GLU A 569 12.02 -20.51 -7.64
N PHE A 570 10.92 -21.23 -7.91
CA PHE A 570 10.93 -22.68 -8.16
C PHE A 570 10.51 -23.03 -9.58
N GLY A 571 10.38 -22.03 -10.47
CA GLY A 571 10.07 -22.23 -11.88
C GLY A 571 8.69 -22.84 -12.10
N GLN A 572 7.65 -22.21 -11.54
CA GLN A 572 6.27 -22.62 -11.76
C GLN A 572 5.94 -22.74 -13.27
N PRO A 573 5.35 -23.86 -13.72
CA PRO A 573 4.97 -24.03 -15.12
C PRO A 573 3.75 -23.20 -15.53
N SER A 574 2.71 -23.10 -14.70
CA SER A 574 1.52 -22.34 -15.07
C SER A 574 1.71 -20.84 -14.83
N GLU A 575 0.99 -20.01 -15.60
CA GLU A 575 0.83 -18.60 -15.23
C GLU A 575 0.23 -18.47 -13.83
N TRP A 576 0.58 -17.39 -13.15
CA TRP A 576 -0.01 -17.10 -11.86
C TRP A 576 -1.54 -16.96 -12.00
N SER A 577 -2.24 -17.48 -11.01
CA SER A 577 -3.69 -17.41 -10.92
C SER A 577 -4.04 -17.21 -9.47
N GLU A 578 -4.63 -16.05 -9.16
CA GLU A 578 -5.06 -15.75 -7.80
C GLU A 578 -6.06 -16.79 -7.27
N GLU A 579 -6.94 -17.30 -8.14
CA GLU A 579 -8.03 -18.18 -7.72
C GLU A 579 -7.53 -19.58 -7.31
N ARG A 580 -6.46 -20.06 -7.98
CA ARG A 580 -5.92 -21.42 -7.78
C ARG A 580 -4.82 -21.48 -6.73
N GLY A 581 -4.08 -20.39 -6.58
CA GLY A 581 -2.81 -20.34 -5.88
C GLY A 581 -1.65 -20.98 -6.64
N LEU A 582 -0.49 -21.04 -5.97
CA LEU A 582 0.75 -21.54 -6.57
C LEU A 582 0.80 -23.07 -6.73
N ASP A 583 1.55 -23.54 -7.73
CA ASP A 583 1.76 -24.96 -8.06
C ASP A 583 2.79 -25.63 -7.13
N TRP A 584 2.58 -25.59 -5.81
CA TRP A 584 3.53 -26.10 -4.80
C TRP A 584 3.98 -27.55 -5.02
N TRP A 585 3.12 -28.39 -5.63
CA TRP A 585 3.42 -29.78 -5.97
C TRP A 585 4.66 -29.93 -6.87
N ILE A 586 5.06 -28.88 -7.61
CA ILE A 586 6.22 -28.95 -8.50
C ILE A 586 7.53 -29.11 -7.73
N LEU A 587 7.57 -28.69 -6.45
CA LEU A 587 8.73 -28.89 -5.57
C LEU A 587 8.95 -30.34 -5.18
N ASP A 588 8.06 -31.28 -5.53
CA ASP A 588 8.35 -32.72 -5.42
C ASP A 588 9.33 -33.21 -6.51
N GLN A 589 9.60 -32.38 -7.52
CA GLN A 589 10.53 -32.69 -8.62
C GLN A 589 11.95 -32.16 -8.29
N PRO A 590 12.99 -33.03 -8.26
CA PRO A 590 14.34 -32.62 -7.86
C PRO A 590 14.94 -31.46 -8.65
N VAL A 591 14.60 -31.33 -9.94
CA VAL A 591 15.14 -30.25 -10.79
C VAL A 591 14.57 -28.88 -10.43
N HIS A 592 13.34 -28.81 -9.92
CA HIS A 592 12.74 -27.57 -9.42
C HIS A 592 13.24 -27.23 -8.00
N GLN A 593 13.48 -28.24 -7.16
CA GLN A 593 14.22 -28.06 -5.90
C GLN A 593 15.63 -27.52 -6.15
N GLY A 594 16.30 -27.95 -7.22
CA GLY A 594 17.60 -27.42 -7.62
C GLY A 594 17.56 -25.93 -7.98
N LEU A 595 16.53 -25.48 -8.69
CA LEU A 595 16.31 -24.06 -8.97
C LEU A 595 16.01 -23.26 -7.68
N HIS A 596 15.13 -23.78 -6.83
CA HIS A 596 14.84 -23.20 -5.51
C HIS A 596 16.10 -23.07 -4.66
N GLY A 597 16.94 -24.11 -4.62
CA GLY A 597 18.24 -24.09 -3.95
C GLY A 597 19.24 -23.11 -4.57
N LEU A 598 19.18 -22.87 -5.89
CA LEU A 598 19.98 -21.82 -6.52
C LEU A 598 19.57 -20.44 -6.01
N VAL A 599 18.27 -20.14 -5.90
CA VAL A 599 17.80 -18.84 -5.38
C VAL A 599 18.28 -18.62 -3.95
N SER A 600 18.21 -19.64 -3.09
CA SER A 600 18.81 -19.60 -1.75
C SER A 600 20.31 -19.25 -1.80
N ARG A 601 21.07 -19.92 -2.69
CA ARG A 601 22.50 -19.63 -2.87
C ARG A 601 22.76 -18.22 -3.41
N LEU A 602 21.96 -17.73 -4.35
CA LEU A 602 22.07 -16.38 -4.90
C LEU A 602 21.91 -15.33 -3.81
N ASN A 603 20.91 -15.50 -2.95
CA ASN A 603 20.64 -14.60 -1.83
C ASN A 603 21.68 -14.71 -0.70
N GLU A 604 22.24 -15.89 -0.43
CA GLU A 604 23.38 -16.06 0.47
C GLU A 604 24.59 -15.26 -0.04
N VAL A 605 25.03 -15.51 -1.28
CA VAL A 605 26.19 -14.82 -1.85
C VAL A 605 25.93 -13.32 -1.98
N TYR A 606 24.74 -12.90 -2.36
CA TYR A 606 24.37 -11.49 -2.45
C TYR A 606 24.55 -10.77 -1.10
N ARG A 607 24.04 -11.34 0.00
CA ARG A 607 24.20 -10.74 1.33
C ARG A 607 25.66 -10.71 1.80
N ASP A 608 26.41 -11.77 1.53
CA ASP A 608 27.80 -11.91 1.98
C ASP A 608 28.81 -11.08 1.16
N GLU A 609 28.43 -10.61 -0.02
CA GLU A 609 29.31 -9.91 -0.95
C GLU A 609 28.89 -8.45 -1.20
N PRO A 610 29.41 -7.47 -0.43
CA PRO A 610 29.09 -6.04 -0.59
C PRO A 610 29.30 -5.48 -2.00
N ALA A 611 30.17 -6.10 -2.80
CA ALA A 611 30.38 -5.72 -4.19
C ALA A 611 29.09 -5.80 -5.03
N LEU A 612 28.14 -6.67 -4.64
CA LEU A 612 26.89 -6.89 -5.36
C LEU A 612 25.78 -5.89 -4.99
N TRP A 613 25.95 -5.05 -3.96
CA TRP A 613 24.88 -4.14 -3.53
C TRP A 613 25.29 -2.76 -3.01
N ALA A 614 26.50 -2.59 -2.47
CA ALA A 614 26.89 -1.35 -1.80
C ALA A 614 27.00 -0.14 -2.76
N HIS A 615 27.30 -0.41 -4.02
CA HIS A 615 27.48 0.59 -5.08
C HIS A 615 26.59 0.28 -6.29
N ASP A 616 25.31 -0.09 -6.05
CA ASP A 616 24.35 -0.35 -7.14
C ASP A 616 24.03 0.88 -7.98
N PHE A 617 24.12 2.07 -7.38
CA PHE A 617 23.59 3.32 -7.95
C PHE A 617 24.68 4.30 -8.40
N ASP A 618 25.94 3.87 -8.40
CA ASP A 618 27.05 4.67 -8.87
C ASP A 618 27.95 3.88 -9.83
N THR A 619 28.69 4.60 -10.67
CA THR A 619 29.54 4.00 -11.69
C THR A 619 30.77 3.30 -11.12
N ASP A 620 31.14 3.54 -9.86
CA ASP A 620 32.33 2.95 -9.24
C ASP A 620 32.08 1.47 -8.87
N GLY A 621 30.81 1.09 -8.66
CA GLY A 621 30.39 -0.28 -8.39
C GLY A 621 30.43 -1.25 -9.58
N PHE A 622 30.73 -0.77 -10.79
CA PHE A 622 30.65 -1.55 -12.02
C PHE A 622 31.84 -1.34 -12.96
N GLU A 623 32.26 -2.39 -13.67
CA GLU A 623 33.18 -2.25 -14.78
C GLU A 623 33.04 -3.39 -15.80
N TRP A 624 33.01 -3.06 -17.10
CA TRP A 624 33.02 -4.08 -18.14
C TRP A 624 34.32 -4.92 -18.14
N ILE A 625 34.17 -6.23 -18.35
CA ILE A 625 35.27 -7.12 -18.75
C ILE A 625 35.17 -7.34 -20.27
N ASP A 626 34.01 -7.79 -20.74
CA ASP A 626 33.66 -7.93 -22.15
C ASP A 626 32.13 -7.89 -22.33
N GLY A 627 31.63 -6.79 -22.89
CA GLY A 627 30.23 -6.62 -23.29
C GLY A 627 30.00 -6.76 -24.79
N GLY A 628 31.02 -7.15 -25.55
CA GLY A 628 31.01 -7.20 -27.02
C GLY A 628 31.02 -8.62 -27.60
N ALA A 629 31.06 -9.65 -26.76
CA ALA A 629 31.16 -11.06 -27.16
C ALA A 629 29.84 -11.65 -27.70
N ALA A 630 29.13 -10.89 -28.54
CA ALA A 630 27.83 -11.24 -29.13
C ALA A 630 27.84 -12.58 -29.88
N GLN A 631 28.92 -12.90 -30.60
CA GLN A 631 29.05 -14.16 -31.34
C GLN A 631 29.01 -15.41 -30.44
N HIS A 632 29.36 -15.24 -29.17
CA HIS A 632 29.31 -16.30 -28.16
C HIS A 632 28.13 -16.14 -27.19
N SER A 633 27.32 -15.08 -27.33
CA SER A 633 26.30 -14.69 -26.36
C SER A 633 26.83 -14.62 -24.92
N VAL A 634 28.06 -14.09 -24.78
CA VAL A 634 28.73 -13.95 -23.48
C VAL A 634 28.69 -12.50 -23.03
N VAL A 635 28.33 -12.29 -21.76
CA VAL A 635 28.36 -10.99 -21.08
C VAL A 635 29.24 -11.13 -19.85
N ALA A 636 30.28 -10.29 -19.73
CA ALA A 636 31.24 -10.37 -18.65
C ALA A 636 31.53 -8.98 -18.04
N PHE A 637 31.40 -8.86 -16.73
CA PHE A 637 31.64 -7.61 -16.00
C PHE A 637 32.10 -7.85 -14.56
N LEU A 638 32.61 -6.80 -13.93
CA LEU A 638 32.97 -6.74 -12.51
C LEU A 638 31.91 -5.97 -11.75
N ARG A 639 31.57 -6.48 -10.57
CA ARG A 639 30.92 -5.77 -9.49
C ARG A 639 31.96 -5.44 -8.43
N LYS A 640 31.90 -4.24 -7.84
CA LYS A 640 32.94 -3.71 -6.96
C LYS A 640 32.37 -3.13 -5.68
N SER A 641 33.12 -3.29 -4.60
CA SER A 641 32.88 -2.67 -3.31
C SER A 641 33.83 -1.50 -3.07
N GLY A 642 33.48 -0.59 -2.15
CA GLY A 642 34.36 0.50 -1.72
C GLY A 642 35.65 0.05 -1.02
N SER A 643 35.72 -1.20 -0.51
CA SER A 643 36.93 -1.82 0.06
C SER A 643 37.89 -2.37 -1.00
N GLY A 644 37.52 -2.29 -2.28
CA GLY A 644 38.30 -2.84 -3.39
C GLY A 644 38.16 -4.35 -3.57
N ASP A 645 37.19 -5.01 -2.91
CA ASP A 645 36.80 -6.37 -3.27
C ASP A 645 35.94 -6.35 -4.54
N SER A 646 36.08 -7.35 -5.40
CA SER A 646 35.34 -7.46 -6.66
C SER A 646 34.84 -8.87 -6.93
N VAL A 647 33.67 -8.96 -7.55
CA VAL A 647 33.10 -10.19 -8.08
C VAL A 647 33.04 -10.08 -9.60
N ALA A 648 33.64 -11.02 -10.33
CA ALA A 648 33.49 -11.12 -11.77
C ALA A 648 32.26 -11.97 -12.09
N VAL A 649 31.30 -11.39 -12.81
CA VAL A 649 30.09 -12.04 -13.29
C VAL A 649 30.29 -12.38 -14.76
N LEU A 650 30.26 -13.68 -15.08
CA LEU A 650 30.50 -14.21 -16.43
C LEU A 650 29.30 -15.03 -16.87
N ALA A 651 28.46 -14.47 -17.73
CA ALA A 651 27.24 -15.11 -18.22
C ALA A 651 27.42 -15.64 -19.64
N ASN A 652 27.12 -16.93 -19.85
CA ASN A 652 27.03 -17.55 -21.17
C ASN A 652 25.56 -17.90 -21.47
N PHE A 653 24.96 -17.14 -22.38
CA PHE A 653 23.59 -17.36 -22.83
C PHE A 653 23.50 -18.21 -24.11
N SER A 654 24.61 -18.80 -24.57
CA SER A 654 24.57 -19.77 -25.66
C SER A 654 24.18 -21.16 -25.16
N GLY A 655 23.66 -22.00 -26.06
CA GLY A 655 23.32 -23.40 -25.78
C GLY A 655 24.52 -24.33 -25.63
N GLU A 656 25.75 -23.82 -25.77
CA GLU A 656 26.98 -24.60 -25.84
C GLU A 656 27.99 -24.14 -24.77
N PRO A 657 28.84 -25.04 -24.25
CA PRO A 657 29.93 -24.64 -23.36
C PRO A 657 30.95 -23.77 -24.12
N VAL A 658 31.41 -22.68 -23.47
CA VAL A 658 32.36 -21.76 -24.07
C VAL A 658 33.60 -21.67 -23.19
N ARG A 659 34.79 -21.87 -23.77
CA ARG A 659 36.07 -21.60 -23.09
C ARG A 659 36.67 -20.32 -23.64
N MET A 660 36.80 -19.31 -22.79
CA MET A 660 37.29 -17.97 -23.17
C MET A 660 38.31 -17.46 -22.15
N ARG A 661 39.18 -16.56 -22.61
CA ARG A 661 40.15 -15.87 -21.77
C ARG A 661 39.61 -14.50 -21.38
N PHE A 662 39.51 -14.24 -20.09
CA PHE A 662 39.01 -12.98 -19.54
C PHE A 662 40.13 -12.18 -18.89
N GLY A 663 40.16 -10.87 -19.13
CA GLY A 663 41.02 -9.95 -18.42
C GLY A 663 40.49 -9.69 -17.01
N LEU A 664 41.36 -9.76 -16.01
CA LEU A 664 41.03 -9.62 -14.59
C LEU A 664 41.90 -8.53 -13.94
N PRO A 665 41.41 -7.87 -12.87
CA PRO A 665 42.12 -6.75 -12.25
C PRO A 665 43.39 -7.19 -11.52
N GLU A 666 43.43 -8.43 -11.03
CA GLU A 666 44.53 -8.96 -10.22
C GLU A 666 44.84 -10.41 -10.59
N ALA A 667 46.13 -10.76 -10.57
CA ALA A 667 46.58 -12.14 -10.68
C ALA A 667 46.35 -12.90 -9.37
N GLY A 668 46.42 -14.23 -9.43
CA GLY A 668 46.18 -15.10 -8.29
C GLY A 668 44.97 -16.00 -8.49
N ARG A 669 44.56 -16.68 -7.41
CA ARG A 669 43.45 -17.63 -7.47
C ARG A 669 42.12 -16.89 -7.34
N TRP A 670 41.23 -17.10 -8.29
CA TRP A 670 39.85 -16.65 -8.27
C TRP A 670 38.94 -17.85 -8.01
N ASP A 671 38.26 -17.84 -6.87
CA ASP A 671 37.34 -18.91 -6.48
C ASP A 671 36.01 -18.80 -7.22
N GLU A 672 35.51 -19.94 -7.67
CA GLU A 672 34.16 -20.06 -8.23
C GLU A 672 33.15 -20.08 -7.08
N ILE A 673 32.61 -18.90 -6.76
CA ILE A 673 31.67 -18.71 -5.64
C ILE A 673 30.22 -19.04 -6.02
N LEU A 674 29.92 -19.05 -7.33
CA LEU A 674 28.67 -19.46 -7.93
C LEU A 674 28.93 -20.12 -9.30
N ASN A 675 28.25 -21.22 -9.58
CA ASN A 675 28.12 -21.81 -10.90
C ASN A 675 26.70 -22.36 -11.05
N THR A 676 25.90 -21.74 -11.92
CA THR A 676 24.49 -22.11 -12.10
C THR A 676 24.29 -23.47 -12.79
N ASP A 677 25.35 -24.05 -13.35
CA ASP A 677 25.32 -25.37 -14.00
C ASP A 677 25.86 -26.48 -13.09
N ALA A 678 26.10 -26.20 -11.80
CA ALA A 678 26.42 -27.25 -10.84
C ALA A 678 25.30 -28.30 -10.75
N GLU A 679 25.67 -29.57 -10.61
CA GLU A 679 24.72 -30.69 -10.57
C GLU A 679 23.67 -30.55 -9.46
N VAL A 680 24.03 -29.93 -8.33
CA VAL A 680 23.11 -29.66 -7.21
C VAL A 680 21.92 -28.77 -7.61
N TYR A 681 22.07 -27.94 -8.64
CA TYR A 681 21.00 -27.11 -9.19
C TYR A 681 20.31 -27.72 -10.42
N GLY A 682 20.65 -28.98 -10.76
CA GLY A 682 20.15 -29.67 -11.96
C GLY A 682 20.88 -29.30 -13.25
N GLY A 683 22.10 -28.75 -13.16
CA GLY A 683 22.96 -28.48 -14.30
C GLY A 683 23.76 -29.70 -14.78
N SER A 684 24.57 -29.50 -15.82
CA SER A 684 25.39 -30.55 -16.45
C SER A 684 26.74 -30.78 -15.78
N GLY A 685 27.13 -29.92 -14.83
CA GLY A 685 28.39 -30.01 -14.09
C GLY A 685 29.59 -29.38 -14.80
N VAL A 686 29.38 -28.63 -15.89
CA VAL A 686 30.47 -27.89 -16.55
C VAL A 686 30.90 -26.71 -15.67
N GLY A 687 32.20 -26.55 -15.46
CA GLY A 687 32.73 -25.49 -14.61
C GLY A 687 34.24 -25.52 -14.47
N ASN A 688 34.75 -24.85 -13.44
CA ASN A 688 36.19 -24.61 -13.25
C ASN A 688 36.80 -25.38 -12.07
N PHE A 689 36.16 -26.47 -11.62
CA PHE A 689 36.62 -27.29 -10.50
C PHE A 689 36.94 -26.47 -9.23
N GLY A 690 36.12 -25.46 -8.94
CA GLY A 690 36.22 -24.61 -7.75
C GLY A 690 37.03 -23.32 -7.90
N GLY A 691 37.61 -23.03 -9.07
CA GLY A 691 38.20 -21.73 -9.35
C GLY A 691 39.25 -21.75 -10.46
N VAL A 692 39.67 -20.57 -10.89
CA VAL A 692 40.70 -20.35 -11.91
C VAL A 692 41.91 -19.64 -11.32
N THR A 693 43.06 -19.73 -11.99
CA THR A 693 44.25 -18.96 -11.61
C THR A 693 44.54 -17.94 -12.69
N ALA A 694 44.41 -16.66 -12.34
CA ALA A 694 44.79 -15.55 -13.18
C ALA A 694 46.30 -15.37 -13.15
N THR A 695 46.92 -15.32 -14.32
CA THR A 695 48.36 -15.06 -14.49
C THR A 695 48.62 -13.58 -14.76
N ASP A 696 49.82 -13.08 -14.43
CA ASP A 696 50.31 -11.73 -14.77
C ASP A 696 50.63 -11.57 -16.29
N ASP A 697 49.71 -12.01 -17.15
CA ASP A 697 49.80 -11.92 -18.59
C ASP A 697 48.68 -10.98 -19.09
N PRO A 698 49.01 -9.71 -19.41
CA PRO A 698 48.01 -8.71 -19.75
C PRO A 698 47.12 -9.11 -20.92
N TRP A 699 45.81 -8.94 -20.76
CA TRP A 699 44.82 -9.31 -21.77
C TRP A 699 43.68 -8.30 -21.80
N ALA A 700 43.22 -7.93 -23.01
CA ALA A 700 42.09 -7.02 -23.21
C ALA A 700 42.15 -5.72 -22.36
N GLY A 701 43.35 -5.16 -22.17
CA GLY A 701 43.55 -3.93 -21.39
C GLY A 701 43.64 -4.11 -19.87
N ARG A 702 43.67 -5.35 -19.37
CA ARG A 702 43.80 -5.69 -17.95
C ARG A 702 45.20 -6.27 -17.63
N PRO A 703 45.70 -6.13 -16.39
CA PRO A 703 47.04 -6.58 -16.02
C PRO A 703 47.15 -8.10 -15.85
N ALA A 704 46.05 -8.80 -15.53
CA ALA A 704 46.02 -10.24 -15.35
C ALA A 704 44.93 -10.88 -16.22
N ALA A 705 44.99 -12.20 -16.39
CA ALA A 705 43.99 -12.93 -17.16
C ALA A 705 43.92 -14.41 -16.77
N ALA A 706 42.73 -15.01 -16.95
CA ALA A 706 42.50 -16.43 -16.76
C ALA A 706 41.68 -17.01 -17.92
N ASP A 707 41.96 -18.26 -18.28
CA ASP A 707 41.06 -19.05 -19.12
C ASP A 707 39.94 -19.59 -18.23
N VAL A 708 38.69 -19.30 -18.58
CA VAL A 708 37.50 -19.73 -17.85
C VAL A 708 36.66 -20.62 -18.74
N GLN A 709 36.21 -21.75 -18.19
CA GLN A 709 35.19 -22.59 -18.78
C GLN A 709 33.82 -22.08 -18.32
N LEU A 710 33.03 -21.56 -19.26
CA LEU A 710 31.65 -21.19 -19.03
C LEU A 710 30.72 -22.36 -19.43
N PRO A 711 29.77 -22.74 -18.56
CA PRO A 711 28.78 -23.76 -18.88
C PRO A 711 27.79 -23.28 -19.96
N PRO A 712 27.11 -24.19 -20.68
CA PRO A 712 26.01 -23.85 -21.57
C PRO A 712 24.85 -23.26 -20.76
N LEU A 713 24.24 -22.17 -21.24
CA LEU A 713 23.11 -21.51 -20.57
C LEU A 713 23.35 -21.34 -19.07
N GLY A 714 24.49 -20.75 -18.71
CA GLY A 714 24.91 -20.67 -17.32
C GLY A 714 25.82 -19.49 -17.01
N VAL A 715 25.87 -19.17 -15.72
CA VAL A 715 26.59 -18.02 -15.17
C VAL A 715 27.57 -18.52 -14.11
N VAL A 716 28.78 -18.00 -14.19
CA VAL A 716 29.84 -18.23 -13.20
C VAL A 716 30.18 -16.90 -12.54
N TRP A 717 30.24 -16.91 -11.21
CA TRP A 717 30.79 -15.79 -10.45
C TRP A 717 32.14 -16.17 -9.85
N LEU A 718 33.11 -15.28 -10.01
CA LEU A 718 34.47 -15.47 -9.51
C LEU A 718 34.83 -14.35 -8.51
N LYS A 719 35.48 -14.72 -7.41
CA LYS A 719 36.04 -13.77 -6.43
C LYS A 719 37.51 -14.08 -6.17
N LEU A 720 38.35 -13.04 -6.12
CA LEU A 720 39.76 -13.21 -5.78
C LEU A 720 39.91 -13.76 -4.35
N ARG A 721 40.68 -14.84 -4.20
CA ARG A 721 41.08 -15.37 -2.90
C ARG A 721 42.22 -14.53 -2.34
N ARG A 722 41.90 -13.70 -1.36
CA ARG A 722 42.86 -12.88 -0.62
C ARG A 722 43.57 -13.65 0.49
#